data_AF-A0A926AFW2-F1
#
_entry.id   AF-A0A926AFW2-F1
#
_cell.length_a   1.000
_cell.length_b   1.000
_cell.length_c   1.000
_cell.angle_alpha   90.00
_cell.angle_beta   90.00
_cell.angle_gamma   90.00
#
_symmetry.space_group_name_H-M   'P 1'
#
loop_
_entity.id
_entity.type
_entity.pdbx_description
1 polymer ?
#
loop_
_entity_poly.entity_id
_entity_poly.type
_entity_poly.pdbx_seq_one_letter_code
_entity_poly.pdbx_strand_id
1 'polypeptide(L)'
;MANSAAMGTVLVTGSRAPVALALARVLTEAGISVFTGDSLRPALCQFSRAPLADLPLPPPRFTPPEEFAARIAEIAVRHGIECIVPTCEETFSLSAAAPYLQSVAGVRVFCPPMATLETLHNKGSFARFADGLGLNMPETHPVFPGCTAFDREGVLKRTHSRFGEHIRRLPAGETPLLRPPFDDPAAWIWQAWVSGRSVSSYSLCVAGDVRCHVAYTTPYTLDGGAGVFFESVEGVASLLAARRIAEETGYTGQLSLDFIEDVDGTLWLIECNPRATMGLALFAREPGFNLAWRDALFPGESLSLPRLLAKPGRNAQVRLATLLWGGRNRAPGRSWSRWARDLTTAPDVLVVPGDPGPLVGQGRVLAACRKQARALGISLTAFTTRDMEWNGPEDARTVARSRSLPPLLETFPELAEHFPWTPLLTAQASPVTPAPALSRSGGADVWIKRDDLVCGQYGGNKARKFEWILGDLRAKGHTELWTVGGLCSNHCAAAAVYGRAVGIAVRLFFVPTPLDAEERDLLRMEAALGATLAMLPPSVTDLPRLLGHALQRPYLVAPGGSSVAGVLGYVDAGIELCAQIRRGECPHPDILYIAAASRGTVLGLAMGLRLSQMNPLPRIVAVETVTPGWQRARALLPTPSLALRRLRKLSPAARHLLPGTIRALGIERDRRFQSLPLGVVSQEITEALTAAPAEAGITLDAHFSAKAYAALRADLESGEMKGKTVLFWHTHGGIPDETRDRLLTAAPPLPEAVARAAALALGEKSP
;
A
#
# COMPACT_ATOMS: atom_id res chain seq x y z
N MET A 1 -18.39 27.53 37.55
CA MET A 1 -18.96 28.29 36.41
C MET A 1 -19.77 27.30 35.60
N ALA A 2 -20.99 27.68 35.21
CA ALA A 2 -22.03 26.79 34.72
C ALA A 2 -21.56 25.90 33.54
N ASN A 3 -21.96 24.63 33.59
CA ASN A 3 -21.77 23.62 32.57
C ASN A 3 -22.60 24.02 31.33
N SER A 4 -22.03 24.81 30.42
CA SER A 4 -22.67 25.05 29.12
C SER A 4 -22.66 23.73 28.37
N ALA A 5 -23.83 23.17 28.05
CA ALA A 5 -23.92 22.01 27.18
C ALA A 5 -23.10 22.29 25.91
N ALA A 6 -22.20 21.37 25.55
CA ALA A 6 -21.39 21.51 24.34
C ALA A 6 -22.33 21.65 23.12
N MET A 7 -22.03 22.58 22.21
CA MET A 7 -22.93 22.88 21.09
C MET A 7 -22.99 21.77 20.02
N GLY A 8 -22.05 20.83 20.03
CA GLY A 8 -22.01 19.68 19.14
C GLY A 8 -20.68 18.93 19.26
N THR A 9 -20.61 17.75 18.63
CA THR A 9 -19.44 16.86 18.70
C THR A 9 -18.81 16.63 17.32
N VAL A 10 -17.49 16.85 17.20
CA VAL A 10 -16.76 16.82 15.93
C VAL A 10 -15.56 15.87 15.98
N LEU A 11 -15.32 15.12 14.91
CA LEU A 11 -14.09 14.36 14.67
C LEU A 11 -13.21 15.09 13.65
N VAL A 12 -12.03 15.56 14.06
CA VAL A 12 -11.00 16.10 13.17
C VAL A 12 -10.00 15.00 12.80
N THR A 13 -9.90 14.63 11.51
CA THR A 13 -8.97 13.57 11.07
C THR A 13 -7.59 14.12 10.70
N GLY A 14 -6.62 13.23 10.48
CA GLY A 14 -5.24 13.61 10.14
C GLY A 14 -4.47 14.16 11.35
N SER A 15 -4.77 13.66 12.55
CA SER A 15 -4.27 14.18 13.83
C SER A 15 -2.76 14.09 14.04
N ARG A 16 -2.03 13.46 13.10
CA ARG A 16 -0.56 13.56 13.01
C ARG A 16 -0.06 14.95 12.59
N ALA A 17 -0.87 15.74 11.89
CA ALA A 17 -0.45 16.97 11.24
C ALA A 17 -0.62 18.23 12.13
N PRO A 18 0.28 19.22 12.03
CA PRO A 18 0.13 20.49 12.75
C PRO A 18 -1.16 21.25 12.43
N VAL A 19 -1.67 21.15 11.19
CA VAL A 19 -2.91 21.80 10.77
C VAL A 19 -4.14 21.23 11.50
N ALA A 20 -4.19 19.92 11.73
CA ALA A 20 -5.27 19.28 12.48
C ALA A 20 -5.26 19.72 13.95
N LEU A 21 -4.08 19.87 14.56
CA LEU A 21 -3.94 20.41 15.91
C LEU A 21 -4.42 21.88 16.00
N ALA A 22 -4.05 22.70 15.01
CA ALA A 22 -4.50 24.08 14.95
C ALA A 22 -6.03 24.18 14.83
N LEU A 23 -6.65 23.36 13.97
CA LEU A 23 -8.10 23.28 13.84
C LEU A 23 -8.77 22.78 15.11
N ALA A 24 -8.25 21.71 15.72
CA ALA A 24 -8.80 21.17 16.97
C ALA A 24 -8.87 22.25 18.07
N ARG A 25 -7.82 23.07 18.22
CA ARG A 25 -7.82 24.21 19.15
C ARG A 25 -8.87 25.25 18.81
N VAL A 26 -8.98 25.65 17.54
CA VAL A 26 -9.99 26.62 17.08
C VAL A 26 -11.41 26.15 17.40
N LEU A 27 -11.70 24.85 17.20
CA LEU A 27 -13.01 24.28 17.49
C LEU A 27 -13.27 24.15 19.00
N THR A 28 -12.28 23.74 19.79
CA THR A 28 -12.39 23.71 21.26
C THR A 28 -12.64 25.11 21.83
N GLU A 29 -11.94 26.13 21.33
CA GLU A 29 -12.17 27.54 21.69
C GLU A 29 -13.56 28.05 21.26
N ALA A 30 -14.21 27.40 20.29
CA ALA A 30 -15.58 27.70 19.88
C ALA A 30 -16.65 27.02 20.75
N GLY A 31 -16.25 26.22 21.75
CA GLY A 31 -17.17 25.47 22.63
C GLY A 31 -17.68 24.15 22.04
N ILE A 32 -16.98 23.60 21.04
CA ILE A 32 -17.31 22.31 20.41
C ILE A 32 -16.56 21.18 21.12
N SER A 33 -17.24 20.04 21.32
CA SER A 33 -16.59 18.81 21.80
C SER A 33 -15.78 18.19 20.68
N VAL A 34 -14.44 18.25 20.78
CA VAL A 34 -13.54 17.79 19.71
C VAL A 34 -12.94 16.44 20.04
N PHE A 35 -13.15 15.46 19.16
CA PHE A 35 -12.29 14.29 19.02
C PHE A 35 -11.33 14.52 17.87
N THR A 36 -10.12 13.98 17.99
CA THR A 36 -9.21 13.88 16.84
C THR A 36 -9.03 12.42 16.45
N GLY A 37 -8.56 12.11 15.25
CA GLY A 37 -8.28 10.73 14.88
C GLY A 37 -7.30 10.57 13.74
N ASP A 38 -6.56 9.47 13.77
CA ASP A 38 -5.53 9.15 12.79
C ASP A 38 -5.22 7.64 12.80
N SER A 39 -4.77 7.11 11.65
CA SER A 39 -4.33 5.72 11.48
C SER A 39 -2.90 5.45 11.94
N LEU A 40 -2.04 6.48 12.02
CA LEU A 40 -0.72 6.37 12.61
C LEU A 40 -0.74 6.62 14.11
N ARG A 41 0.15 5.90 14.80
CA ARG A 41 0.32 5.97 16.25
C ARG A 41 1.81 5.97 16.63
N PRO A 42 2.23 6.84 17.57
CA PRO A 42 1.46 7.94 18.17
C PRO A 42 1.18 9.06 17.16
N ALA A 43 0.15 9.87 17.41
CA ALA A 43 -0.22 11.05 16.62
C ALA A 43 0.02 12.35 17.42
N LEU A 44 0.13 13.49 16.74
CA LEU A 44 0.51 14.76 17.37
C LEU A 44 -0.57 15.28 18.33
N CYS A 45 -1.84 15.22 17.94
CA CYS A 45 -2.95 15.71 18.78
C CYS A 45 -3.12 14.94 20.10
N GLN A 46 -2.60 13.71 20.21
CA GLN A 46 -2.61 12.91 21.45
C GLN A 46 -1.94 13.61 22.63
N PHE A 47 -1.05 14.55 22.33
CA PHE A 47 -0.27 15.28 23.32
C PHE A 47 -0.85 16.65 23.63
N SER A 48 -1.97 17.03 22.99
CA SER A 48 -2.68 18.29 23.24
C SER A 48 -3.81 18.08 24.23
N ARG A 49 -4.13 19.14 24.98
CA ARG A 49 -5.31 19.23 25.84
C ARG A 49 -6.58 19.70 25.12
N ALA A 50 -6.46 20.10 23.85
CA ALA A 50 -7.59 20.62 23.08
C ALA A 50 -8.65 19.54 22.75
N PRO A 51 -8.29 18.36 22.20
CA PRO A 51 -9.27 17.30 21.98
C PRO A 51 -9.59 16.55 23.28
N LEU A 52 -10.82 16.03 23.38
CA LEU A 52 -11.28 15.13 24.44
C LEU A 52 -10.54 13.79 24.41
N ALA A 53 -10.35 13.25 23.20
CA ALA A 53 -9.56 12.05 22.94
C ALA A 53 -9.09 12.01 21.49
N ASP A 54 -8.03 11.23 21.26
CA ASP A 54 -7.52 10.95 19.92
C ASP A 54 -7.76 9.47 19.57
N LEU A 55 -8.56 9.23 18.54
CA LEU A 55 -9.15 7.94 18.19
C LEU A 55 -8.35 7.21 17.09
N PRO A 56 -8.08 5.90 17.24
CA PRO A 56 -7.42 5.14 16.18
C PRO A 56 -8.39 4.95 15.01
N LEU A 57 -8.00 5.42 13.83
CA LEU A 57 -8.80 5.28 12.62
C LEU A 57 -8.24 4.19 11.71
N PRO A 58 -9.07 3.50 10.90
CA PRO A 58 -8.58 2.64 9.83
C PRO A 58 -7.76 3.44 8.80
N PRO A 59 -6.64 2.92 8.26
CA PRO A 59 -5.86 3.59 7.23
C PRO A 59 -6.64 3.63 5.90
N PRO A 60 -7.09 4.81 5.42
CA PRO A 60 -8.03 4.88 4.29
C PRO A 60 -7.50 4.27 2.99
N ARG A 61 -6.18 4.29 2.78
CA ARG A 61 -5.56 3.74 1.57
C ARG A 61 -5.44 2.21 1.61
N PHE A 62 -5.29 1.62 2.80
CA PHE A 62 -5.03 0.18 2.99
C PHE A 62 -6.25 -0.60 3.48
N THR A 63 -7.37 0.08 3.69
CA THR A 63 -8.63 -0.55 4.11
C THR A 63 -9.60 -0.52 2.93
N PRO A 64 -10.29 -1.63 2.61
CA PRO A 64 -11.36 -1.65 1.62
C PRO A 64 -12.38 -0.52 1.88
N PRO A 65 -12.86 0.21 0.86
CA PRO A 65 -13.72 1.38 1.06
C PRO A 65 -14.97 1.12 1.91
N GLU A 66 -15.62 -0.02 1.74
CA GLU A 66 -16.81 -0.40 2.52
C GLU A 66 -16.47 -0.68 3.99
N GLU A 67 -15.36 -1.37 4.24
CA GLU A 67 -14.87 -1.61 5.60
C GLU A 67 -14.44 -0.30 6.27
N PHE A 68 -13.74 0.58 5.54
CA PHE A 68 -13.38 1.90 6.02
C PHE A 68 -14.62 2.69 6.45
N ALA A 69 -15.65 2.74 5.60
CA ALA A 69 -16.90 3.42 5.89
C ALA A 69 -17.61 2.83 7.13
N ALA A 70 -17.71 1.49 7.22
CA ALA A 70 -18.32 0.81 8.36
C ALA A 70 -17.58 1.10 9.67
N ARG A 71 -16.24 1.03 9.66
CA ARG A 71 -15.39 1.30 10.82
C ARG A 71 -15.47 2.75 11.29
N ILE A 72 -15.54 3.71 10.36
CA ILE A 72 -15.74 5.12 10.69
C ILE A 72 -17.16 5.32 11.27
N ALA A 73 -18.19 4.67 10.72
CA ALA A 73 -19.55 4.71 11.25
C ALA A 73 -19.62 4.18 12.70
N GLU A 74 -18.99 3.04 12.98
CA GLU A 74 -18.91 2.47 14.34
C GLU A 74 -18.27 3.44 15.34
N ILE A 75 -17.17 4.10 14.94
CA ILE A 75 -16.48 5.10 15.76
C ILE A 75 -17.39 6.31 15.99
N ALA A 76 -18.03 6.80 14.93
CA ALA A 76 -18.93 7.94 14.99
C ALA A 76 -20.09 7.70 15.97
N VAL A 77 -20.79 6.57 15.85
CA VAL A 77 -21.90 6.18 16.74
C VAL A 77 -21.42 6.03 18.19
N ARG A 78 -20.30 5.33 18.40
CA ARG A 78 -19.75 5.07 19.74
C ARG A 78 -19.41 6.35 20.50
N HIS A 79 -18.91 7.36 19.79
CA HIS A 79 -18.44 8.61 20.40
C HIS A 79 -19.44 9.77 20.23
N GLY A 80 -20.63 9.51 19.67
CA GLY A 80 -21.63 10.55 19.44
C GLY A 80 -21.14 11.66 18.51
N ILE A 81 -20.31 11.34 17.53
CA ILE A 81 -19.81 12.32 16.55
C ILE A 81 -20.98 12.76 15.66
N GLU A 82 -21.14 14.06 15.46
CA GLU A 82 -22.18 14.62 14.58
C GLU A 82 -21.60 15.08 13.24
N CYS A 83 -20.34 15.54 13.24
CA CYS A 83 -19.65 15.97 12.04
C CYS A 83 -18.19 15.53 12.00
N ILE A 84 -17.72 15.11 10.82
CA ILE A 84 -16.31 14.76 10.55
C ILE A 84 -15.69 15.85 9.70
N VAL A 85 -14.55 16.39 10.13
CA VAL A 85 -13.80 17.43 9.40
C VAL A 85 -12.44 16.86 8.96
N PRO A 86 -12.29 16.49 7.67
CA PRO A 86 -11.02 16.00 7.16
C PRO A 86 -9.99 17.11 7.00
N THR A 87 -8.70 16.79 7.16
CA THR A 87 -7.62 17.81 7.07
C THR A 87 -6.57 17.51 6.01
N CYS A 88 -6.40 16.26 5.58
CA CYS A 88 -5.45 15.90 4.54
C CYS A 88 -6.10 15.08 3.41
N GLU A 89 -5.37 14.11 2.85
CA GLU A 89 -5.80 13.27 1.72
C GLU A 89 -6.90 12.26 2.10
N GLU A 90 -7.11 11.97 3.37
CA GLU A 90 -8.24 11.13 3.80
C GLU A 90 -9.61 11.75 3.46
N THR A 91 -9.66 13.03 3.08
CA THR A 91 -10.87 13.71 2.59
C THR A 91 -11.52 12.99 1.42
N PHE A 92 -10.75 12.34 0.54
CA PHE A 92 -11.27 11.62 -0.62
C PHE A 92 -12.04 10.36 -0.19
N SER A 93 -11.41 9.54 0.66
CA SER A 93 -12.05 8.34 1.22
C SER A 93 -13.27 8.67 2.08
N LEU A 94 -13.20 9.75 2.87
CA LEU A 94 -14.33 10.20 3.68
C LEU A 94 -15.47 10.78 2.84
N SER A 95 -15.17 11.51 1.77
CA SER A 95 -16.16 12.00 0.83
C SER A 95 -16.89 10.85 0.12
N ALA A 96 -16.15 9.82 -0.31
CA ALA A 96 -16.73 8.62 -0.89
C ALA A 96 -17.61 7.85 0.12
N ALA A 97 -17.23 7.82 1.40
CA ALA A 97 -17.99 7.18 2.47
C ALA A 97 -19.18 8.02 2.98
N ALA A 98 -19.22 9.33 2.67
CA ALA A 98 -20.19 10.27 3.26
C ALA A 98 -21.66 9.84 3.12
N PRO A 99 -22.15 9.32 1.97
CA PRO A 99 -23.54 8.86 1.86
C PRO A 99 -23.88 7.71 2.82
N TYR A 100 -22.93 6.79 3.03
CA TYR A 100 -23.09 5.67 3.96
C TYR A 100 -23.03 6.14 5.42
N LEU A 101 -22.10 7.02 5.76
CA LEU A 101 -21.98 7.59 7.11
C LEU A 101 -23.23 8.38 7.51
N GLN A 102 -23.79 9.13 6.57
CA GLN A 102 -25.03 9.88 6.79
C GLN A 102 -26.23 8.95 6.99
N SER A 103 -26.33 7.84 6.25
CA SER A 103 -27.47 6.93 6.33
C SER A 103 -27.41 6.00 7.55
N VAL A 104 -26.23 5.54 7.94
CA VAL A 104 -26.05 4.54 9.02
C VAL A 104 -25.77 5.18 10.38
N ALA A 105 -25.01 6.28 10.41
CA ALA A 105 -24.58 6.93 11.65
C ALA A 105 -25.19 8.33 11.85
N GLY A 106 -25.93 8.86 10.87
CA GLY A 106 -26.47 10.23 10.93
C GLY A 106 -25.40 11.32 10.85
N VAL A 107 -24.17 10.98 10.45
CA VAL A 107 -23.01 11.87 10.52
C VAL A 107 -22.75 12.58 9.21
N ARG A 108 -22.52 13.89 9.30
CA ARG A 108 -22.14 14.73 8.16
C ARG A 108 -20.62 14.79 8.00
N VAL A 109 -20.13 14.60 6.79
CA VAL A 109 -18.71 14.85 6.45
C VAL A 109 -18.57 16.26 5.88
N PHE A 110 -17.75 17.11 6.49
CA PHE A 110 -17.55 18.51 6.09
C PHE A 110 -16.54 18.63 4.93
N CYS A 111 -16.92 18.10 3.77
CA CYS A 111 -16.15 18.20 2.54
C CYS A 111 -17.09 18.19 1.31
N PRO A 112 -16.59 18.55 0.12
CA PRO A 112 -17.35 18.44 -1.12
C PRO A 112 -17.61 16.97 -1.49
N PRO A 113 -18.57 16.71 -2.41
CA PRO A 113 -18.74 15.39 -3.02
C PRO A 113 -17.48 14.93 -3.76
N MET A 114 -17.32 13.61 -3.88
CA MET A 114 -16.12 12.99 -4.45
C MET A 114 -15.82 13.49 -5.87
N ALA A 115 -16.84 13.64 -6.71
CA ALA A 115 -16.69 14.13 -8.08
C ALA A 115 -16.09 15.56 -8.14
N THR A 116 -16.50 16.43 -7.21
CA THR A 116 -15.94 17.79 -7.08
C THR A 116 -14.49 17.73 -6.63
N LEU A 117 -14.18 16.89 -5.63
CA LEU A 117 -12.81 16.70 -5.15
C LEU A 117 -11.88 16.18 -6.26
N GLU A 118 -12.31 15.17 -7.03
CA GLU A 118 -11.53 14.62 -8.16
C GLU A 118 -11.28 15.67 -9.23
N THR A 119 -12.31 16.44 -9.61
CA THR A 119 -12.20 17.49 -10.62
C THR A 119 -11.18 18.54 -10.23
N LEU A 120 -11.21 19.00 -8.97
CA LEU A 120 -10.37 20.07 -8.47
C LEU A 120 -8.95 19.60 -8.11
N HIS A 121 -8.77 18.37 -7.65
CA HIS A 121 -7.47 17.87 -7.24
C HIS A 121 -6.62 17.36 -8.41
N ASN A 122 -7.25 16.78 -9.43
CA ASN A 122 -6.55 16.32 -10.62
C ASN A 122 -6.10 17.51 -11.46
N LYS A 123 -4.78 17.70 -11.59
CA LYS A 123 -4.20 18.89 -12.23
C LYS A 123 -4.66 19.10 -13.69
N GLY A 124 -4.96 18.01 -14.41
CA GLY A 124 -5.44 18.08 -15.80
C GLY A 124 -6.91 18.51 -15.90
N SER A 125 -7.80 17.90 -15.10
CA SER A 125 -9.21 18.34 -15.06
C SER A 125 -9.37 19.73 -14.45
N PHE A 126 -8.58 20.05 -13.43
CA PHE A 126 -8.59 21.35 -12.78
C PHE A 126 -8.20 22.47 -13.75
N ALA A 127 -7.18 22.26 -14.58
CA ALA A 127 -6.80 23.23 -15.60
C ALA A 127 -7.94 23.53 -16.58
N ARG A 128 -8.64 22.51 -17.06
CA ARG A 128 -9.83 22.69 -17.93
C ARG A 128 -10.98 23.38 -17.22
N PHE A 129 -11.22 23.02 -15.96
CA PHE A 129 -12.27 23.62 -15.14
C PHE A 129 -12.02 25.12 -14.91
N ALA A 130 -10.80 25.48 -14.54
CA ALA A 130 -10.40 26.87 -14.29
C ALA A 130 -10.37 27.72 -15.57
N ASP A 131 -9.96 27.14 -16.71
CA ASP A 131 -10.06 27.78 -18.03
C ASP A 131 -11.52 28.12 -18.37
N GLY A 132 -12.44 27.19 -18.13
CA GLY A 132 -13.89 27.42 -18.29
C GLY A 132 -14.45 28.55 -17.40
N LEU A 133 -13.78 28.87 -16.28
CA LEU A 133 -14.11 29.98 -15.39
C LEU A 133 -13.37 31.30 -15.72
N GLY A 134 -12.54 31.30 -16.78
CA GLY A 134 -11.70 32.42 -17.15
C GLY A 134 -10.68 32.79 -16.06
N LEU A 135 -10.19 31.81 -15.31
CA LEU A 135 -9.12 32.00 -14.33
C LEU A 135 -7.76 31.93 -15.03
N ASN A 136 -6.84 32.81 -14.64
CA ASN A 136 -5.53 32.87 -15.26
C ASN A 136 -4.68 31.65 -14.86
N MET A 137 -4.46 30.73 -15.81
CA MET A 137 -3.66 29.52 -15.62
C MET A 137 -2.58 29.41 -16.70
N PRO A 138 -1.39 28.89 -16.36
CA PRO A 138 -0.41 28.54 -17.37
C PRO A 138 -0.96 27.40 -18.23
N GLU A 139 -0.60 27.42 -19.51
CA GLU A 139 -0.96 26.37 -20.44
C GLU A 139 -0.59 24.98 -19.88
N THR A 140 -1.57 24.09 -19.83
CA THR A 140 -1.44 22.78 -19.17
C THR A 140 -2.03 21.68 -20.05
N HIS A 141 -1.24 20.64 -20.32
CA HIS A 141 -1.60 19.53 -21.22
C HIS A 141 -1.34 18.16 -20.58
N PRO A 142 -2.17 17.14 -20.86
CA PRO A 142 -1.81 15.76 -20.55
C PRO A 142 -0.60 15.32 -21.38
N VAL A 143 0.23 14.44 -20.82
CA VAL A 143 1.39 13.89 -21.50
C VAL A 143 1.01 12.59 -22.22
N PHE A 144 1.37 12.48 -23.50
CA PHE A 144 1.13 11.29 -24.32
C PHE A 144 2.30 11.07 -25.30
N PRO A 145 2.48 9.85 -25.84
CA PRO A 145 3.49 9.59 -26.85
C PRO A 145 3.34 10.53 -28.06
N GLY A 146 4.39 11.29 -28.39
CA GLY A 146 4.37 12.28 -29.47
C GLY A 146 3.92 13.69 -29.08
N CYS A 147 3.77 13.99 -27.79
CA CYS A 147 3.49 15.35 -27.31
C CYS A 147 4.59 16.34 -27.74
N THR A 148 4.19 17.44 -28.41
CA THR A 148 5.08 18.53 -28.87
C THR A 148 5.24 19.65 -27.84
N ALA A 149 4.52 19.59 -26.71
CA ALA A 149 4.59 20.63 -25.68
C ALA A 149 6.01 20.80 -25.09
N PHE A 150 6.86 19.78 -25.20
CA PHE A 150 8.25 19.80 -24.76
C PHE A 150 9.15 20.77 -25.54
N ASP A 151 8.70 21.31 -26.67
CA ASP A 151 9.43 22.35 -27.41
C ASP A 151 9.56 23.66 -26.61
N ARG A 152 8.79 23.81 -25.53
CA ARG A 152 8.80 24.98 -24.65
C ARG A 152 9.17 24.59 -23.23
N GLU A 153 9.72 25.56 -22.51
CA GLU A 153 10.05 25.37 -21.10
C GLU A 153 8.78 25.14 -20.28
N GLY A 154 8.80 24.10 -19.45
CA GLY A 154 7.66 23.74 -18.62
C GLY A 154 8.02 22.87 -17.43
N VAL A 155 6.99 22.35 -16.80
CA VAL A 155 7.09 21.49 -15.64
C VAL A 155 6.28 20.24 -15.87
N LEU A 156 6.95 19.10 -15.72
CA LEU A 156 6.33 17.80 -15.70
C LEU A 156 5.89 17.47 -14.26
N LYS A 157 4.60 17.17 -14.08
CA LYS A 157 3.99 16.84 -12.78
C LYS A 157 3.01 15.68 -12.94
N ARG A 158 2.79 14.89 -11.89
CA ARG A 158 1.70 13.89 -11.89
C ARG A 158 0.33 14.56 -11.80
N THR A 159 -0.69 13.93 -12.38
CA THR A 159 -2.10 14.38 -12.31
C THR A 159 -2.60 14.45 -10.87
N HIS A 160 -2.26 13.44 -10.07
CA HIS A 160 -2.41 13.43 -8.61
C HIS A 160 -1.03 13.52 -7.97
N SER A 161 -0.81 14.55 -7.16
CA SER A 161 0.38 14.68 -6.32
C SER A 161 0.15 15.71 -5.23
N ARG A 162 1.04 15.69 -4.23
CA ARG A 162 0.97 16.50 -3.01
C ARG A 162 2.37 16.88 -2.56
N PHE A 163 2.45 17.95 -1.75
CA PHE A 163 3.71 18.45 -1.17
C PHE A 163 4.84 18.68 -2.19
N GLY A 164 4.50 18.94 -3.46
CA GLY A 164 5.48 19.16 -4.52
C GLY A 164 6.26 17.91 -4.96
N GLU A 165 5.81 16.69 -4.61
CA GLU A 165 6.48 15.47 -5.05
C GLU A 165 6.30 15.24 -6.57
N HIS A 166 7.31 14.59 -7.17
CA HIS A 166 7.33 14.23 -8.60
C HIS A 166 7.21 15.43 -9.57
N ILE A 167 7.80 16.56 -9.19
CA ILE A 167 7.90 17.75 -10.04
C ILE A 167 9.28 17.78 -10.71
N ARG A 168 9.31 17.89 -12.03
CA ARG A 168 10.55 18.08 -12.81
C ARG A 168 10.40 19.27 -13.74
N ARG A 169 11.26 20.27 -13.60
CA ARG A 169 11.41 21.34 -14.60
C ARG A 169 12.04 20.76 -15.85
N LEU A 170 11.47 21.07 -17.01
CA LEU A 170 11.91 20.64 -18.32
C LEU A 170 12.31 21.88 -19.14
N PRO A 171 13.60 22.03 -19.48
CA PRO A 171 14.05 22.98 -20.49
C PRO A 171 13.38 22.73 -21.85
N ALA A 172 13.28 23.78 -22.67
CA ALA A 172 12.79 23.66 -24.04
C ALA A 172 13.62 22.66 -24.87
N GLY A 173 12.94 21.74 -25.55
CA GLY A 173 13.52 20.71 -26.40
C GLY A 173 14.01 19.45 -25.66
N GLU A 174 13.89 19.37 -24.33
CA GLU A 174 14.24 18.17 -23.57
C GLU A 174 13.08 17.16 -23.54
N THR A 175 13.20 16.06 -24.29
CA THR A 175 12.25 14.94 -24.21
C THR A 175 12.55 14.07 -22.99
N PRO A 176 11.61 13.92 -22.04
CA PRO A 176 11.85 13.07 -20.87
C PRO A 176 11.95 11.59 -21.28
N LEU A 177 13.06 10.93 -20.94
CA LEU A 177 13.15 9.46 -20.97
C LEU A 177 12.26 8.88 -19.88
N LEU A 178 11.04 8.46 -20.25
CA LEU A 178 10.09 7.79 -19.36
C LEU A 178 10.62 6.38 -19.00
N ARG A 179 11.39 6.25 -17.92
CA ARG A 179 11.77 4.97 -17.26
C ARG A 179 10.83 4.66 -16.08
N PRO A 180 10.66 3.44 -15.58
CA PRO A 180 9.80 3.20 -14.41
C PRO A 180 10.17 4.13 -13.24
N PRO A 181 9.21 4.87 -12.64
CA PRO A 181 7.76 4.63 -12.60
C PRO A 181 6.96 5.51 -13.58
N PHE A 182 7.48 5.82 -14.76
CA PHE A 182 6.83 6.59 -15.82
C PHE A 182 5.92 5.73 -16.75
N ASP A 183 5.49 4.54 -16.32
CA ASP A 183 4.80 3.52 -17.13
C ASP A 183 3.31 3.85 -17.47
N ASP A 184 2.77 4.95 -16.93
CA ASP A 184 1.42 5.43 -17.22
C ASP A 184 1.44 6.91 -17.67
N PRO A 185 1.47 7.19 -18.99
CA PRO A 185 1.39 8.54 -19.53
C PRO A 185 0.14 9.32 -19.08
N ALA A 186 -1.00 8.64 -18.84
CA ALA A 186 -2.23 9.28 -18.41
C ALA A 186 -2.14 9.87 -16.98
N ALA A 187 -1.12 9.46 -16.21
CA ALA A 187 -0.83 9.99 -14.89
C ALA A 187 0.01 11.27 -14.88
N TRP A 188 0.38 11.84 -16.04
CA TRP A 188 1.27 13.01 -16.12
C TRP A 188 0.68 14.19 -16.91
N ILE A 189 1.05 15.39 -16.47
CA ILE A 189 0.79 16.64 -17.16
C ILE A 189 2.08 17.41 -17.39
N TRP A 190 2.12 18.17 -18.47
CA TRP A 190 3.06 19.25 -18.71
C TRP A 190 2.34 20.58 -18.47
N GLN A 191 2.95 21.49 -17.73
CA GLN A 191 2.43 22.85 -17.48
C GLN A 191 3.51 23.86 -17.83
N ALA A 192 3.18 24.91 -18.57
CA ALA A 192 4.10 25.97 -18.95
C ALA A 192 4.77 26.60 -17.71
N TRP A 193 6.07 26.88 -17.81
CA TRP A 193 6.82 27.45 -16.71
C TRP A 193 6.46 28.93 -16.53
N VAL A 194 6.11 29.31 -15.31
CA VAL A 194 5.95 30.70 -14.90
C VAL A 194 7.01 31.03 -13.86
N SER A 195 7.79 32.08 -14.11
CA SER A 195 8.77 32.59 -13.16
C SER A 195 8.11 33.61 -12.24
N GLY A 196 8.32 33.46 -10.94
CA GLY A 196 7.70 34.37 -9.98
C GLY A 196 7.80 33.90 -8.53
N ARG A 197 7.08 34.61 -7.66
CA ARG A 197 6.95 34.30 -6.24
C ARG A 197 5.81 33.30 -6.03
N SER A 198 6.06 32.21 -5.31
CA SER A 198 5.00 31.27 -4.92
C SER A 198 4.09 31.90 -3.86
N VAL A 199 2.79 31.86 -4.11
CA VAL A 199 1.73 32.31 -3.20
C VAL A 199 0.73 31.17 -3.03
N SER A 200 0.43 30.80 -1.80
CA SER A 200 -0.60 29.82 -1.47
C SER A 200 -1.80 30.52 -0.82
N SER A 201 -2.95 29.87 -0.81
CA SER A 201 -4.13 30.37 -0.11
C SER A 201 -4.83 29.29 0.70
N TYR A 202 -5.63 29.73 1.66
CA TYR A 202 -6.52 28.89 2.45
C TYR A 202 -7.88 29.57 2.59
N SER A 203 -8.94 28.81 2.39
CA SER A 203 -10.32 29.28 2.50
C SER A 203 -11.21 28.30 3.27
N LEU A 204 -12.11 28.84 4.09
CA LEU A 204 -13.25 28.11 4.64
C LEU A 204 -14.49 28.45 3.80
N CYS A 205 -15.12 27.44 3.20
CA CYS A 205 -16.24 27.61 2.29
C CYS A 205 -17.48 26.86 2.81
N VAL A 206 -18.67 27.45 2.63
CA VAL A 206 -19.96 26.85 3.00
C VAL A 206 -20.95 27.13 1.88
N ALA A 207 -21.48 26.08 1.25
CA ALA A 207 -22.46 26.17 0.16
C ALA A 207 -22.07 27.17 -0.94
N GLY A 208 -20.79 27.18 -1.31
CA GLY A 208 -20.22 28.06 -2.32
C GLY A 208 -19.81 29.46 -1.83
N ASP A 209 -20.15 29.84 -0.60
CA ASP A 209 -19.72 31.13 -0.03
C ASP A 209 -18.38 31.00 0.71
N VAL A 210 -17.44 31.88 0.41
CA VAL A 210 -16.12 31.95 1.08
C VAL A 210 -16.25 32.78 2.36
N ARG A 211 -16.22 32.10 3.52
CA ARG A 211 -16.36 32.70 4.84
C ARG A 211 -15.07 33.25 5.41
N CYS A 212 -13.96 32.56 5.18
CA CYS A 212 -12.62 33.00 5.59
C CYS A 212 -11.65 32.82 4.42
N HIS A 213 -10.72 33.75 4.22
CA HIS A 213 -9.68 33.64 3.19
C HIS A 213 -8.35 34.30 3.58
N VAL A 214 -7.24 33.60 3.35
CA VAL A 214 -5.88 34.15 3.50
C VAL A 214 -5.02 33.74 2.32
N ALA A 215 -4.28 34.70 1.77
CA ALA A 215 -3.13 34.45 0.91
C ALA A 215 -1.85 34.53 1.73
N TYR A 216 -0.88 33.66 1.46
CA TYR A 216 0.37 33.60 2.20
C TYR A 216 1.53 33.08 1.36
N THR A 217 2.75 33.41 1.80
CA THR A 217 3.99 32.89 1.25
C THR A 217 4.68 31.99 2.27
N THR A 218 5.64 31.18 1.80
CA THR A 218 6.44 30.26 2.63
C THR A 218 7.94 30.60 2.56
N PRO A 219 8.41 31.62 3.31
CA PRO A 219 9.81 32.05 3.26
C PRO A 219 10.85 30.98 3.64
N TYR A 220 10.43 29.94 4.37
CA TYR A 220 11.26 28.84 4.84
C TYR A 220 10.57 27.50 4.54
N THR A 221 11.29 26.57 3.93
CA THR A 221 10.77 25.25 3.53
C THR A 221 11.63 24.09 4.03
N LEU A 222 11.02 22.91 4.13
CA LEU A 222 11.71 21.64 4.36
C LEU A 222 12.14 21.07 3.00
N ASP A 223 13.45 20.92 2.82
CA ASP A 223 14.11 20.39 1.61
C ASP A 223 13.59 20.95 0.27
N GLY A 224 13.21 22.24 0.25
CA GLY A 224 12.69 22.91 -0.94
C GLY A 224 11.21 22.66 -1.27
N GLY A 225 10.52 21.85 -0.46
CA GLY A 225 9.09 21.51 -0.64
C GLY A 225 8.19 22.19 0.39
N ALA A 226 7.78 21.46 1.43
CA ALA A 226 6.75 21.90 2.39
C ALA A 226 7.18 23.12 3.22
N GLY A 227 6.29 24.11 3.36
CA GLY A 227 6.54 25.30 4.19
C GLY A 227 6.62 24.97 5.69
N VAL A 228 7.54 25.64 6.40
CA VAL A 228 7.66 25.56 7.87
C VAL A 228 7.39 26.92 8.55
N PHE A 229 7.29 27.98 7.74
CA PHE A 229 6.94 29.32 8.15
C PHE A 229 6.00 29.92 7.13
N PHE A 230 5.01 30.67 7.61
CA PHE A 230 3.90 31.19 6.81
C PHE A 230 3.76 32.67 7.11
N GLU A 231 3.69 33.50 6.06
CA GLU A 231 3.52 34.95 6.15
C GLU A 231 2.39 35.39 5.23
N SER A 232 1.34 36.01 5.80
CA SER A 232 0.20 36.49 5.03
C SER A 232 0.57 37.66 4.13
N VAL A 233 -0.01 37.68 2.93
CA VAL A 233 0.18 38.72 1.91
C VAL A 233 -1.17 39.29 1.48
N GLU A 234 -1.16 40.25 0.55
CA GLU A 234 -2.37 40.73 -0.13
C GLU A 234 -3.11 39.53 -0.74
N GLY A 235 -4.43 39.46 -0.58
CA GLY A 235 -5.22 38.27 -0.92
C GLY A 235 -6.51 38.55 -1.68
N VAL A 236 -6.73 39.77 -2.19
CA VAL A 236 -7.95 40.09 -2.95
C VAL A 236 -8.01 39.27 -4.25
N ALA A 237 -6.92 39.18 -5.00
CA ALA A 237 -6.90 38.42 -6.26
C ALA A 237 -7.12 36.91 -6.04
N SER A 238 -6.45 36.31 -5.04
CA SER A 238 -6.66 34.91 -4.69
C SER A 238 -8.06 34.63 -4.12
N LEU A 239 -8.65 35.60 -3.40
CA LEU A 239 -10.03 35.50 -2.90
C LEU A 239 -11.03 35.45 -4.05
N LEU A 240 -10.84 36.28 -5.08
CA LEU A 240 -11.73 36.28 -6.26
C LEU A 240 -11.68 34.94 -6.99
N ALA A 241 -10.49 34.34 -7.13
CA ALA A 241 -10.34 33.00 -7.69
C ALA A 241 -11.05 31.94 -6.82
N ALA A 242 -10.82 31.97 -5.50
CA ALA A 242 -11.46 31.06 -4.55
C ALA A 242 -12.99 31.17 -4.57
N ARG A 243 -13.54 32.39 -4.67
CA ARG A 243 -14.99 32.63 -4.77
C ARG A 243 -15.58 32.04 -6.04
N ARG A 244 -14.99 32.29 -7.21
CA ARG A 244 -15.48 31.72 -8.47
C ARG A 244 -15.54 30.19 -8.43
N ILE A 245 -14.48 29.55 -7.92
CA ILE A 245 -14.43 28.09 -7.77
C ILE A 245 -15.48 27.61 -6.77
N ALA A 246 -15.60 28.29 -5.62
CA ALA A 246 -16.55 27.90 -4.59
C ALA A 246 -18.00 28.02 -5.07
N GLU A 247 -18.36 29.14 -5.70
CA GLU A 247 -19.68 29.43 -6.25
C GLU A 247 -20.08 28.41 -7.33
N GLU A 248 -19.21 28.19 -8.33
CA GLU A 248 -19.49 27.27 -9.44
C GLU A 248 -19.77 25.83 -8.96
N THR A 249 -19.03 25.40 -7.93
CA THR A 249 -19.10 24.02 -7.43
C THR A 249 -20.05 23.82 -6.24
N GLY A 250 -20.64 24.89 -5.70
CA GLY A 250 -21.38 24.83 -4.43
C GLY A 250 -20.51 24.38 -3.24
N TYR A 251 -19.22 24.71 -3.26
CA TYR A 251 -18.19 24.13 -2.39
C TYR A 251 -18.49 24.28 -0.89
N THR A 252 -18.39 23.17 -0.15
CA THR A 252 -18.41 23.14 1.32
C THR A 252 -17.19 22.41 1.83
N GLY A 253 -16.38 23.04 2.69
CA GLY A 253 -15.16 22.45 3.21
C GLY A 253 -14.00 23.44 3.23
N GLN A 254 -12.78 22.90 3.12
CA GLN A 254 -11.54 23.66 3.14
C GLN A 254 -10.93 23.70 1.74
N LEU A 255 -10.76 24.89 1.17
CA LEU A 255 -10.25 25.10 -0.19
C LEU A 255 -8.90 25.80 -0.13
N SER A 256 -7.86 25.20 -0.71
CA SER A 256 -6.55 25.81 -0.83
C SER A 256 -6.12 25.86 -2.30
N LEU A 257 -5.58 27.00 -2.73
CA LEU A 257 -5.12 27.22 -4.10
C LEU A 257 -3.67 27.70 -4.07
N ASP A 258 -2.88 27.22 -5.03
CA ASP A 258 -1.49 27.64 -5.19
C ASP A 258 -1.31 28.43 -6.48
N PHE A 259 -0.52 29.48 -6.40
CA PHE A 259 -0.28 30.47 -7.43
C PHE A 259 1.20 30.75 -7.60
N ILE A 260 1.57 31.24 -8.79
CA ILE A 260 2.81 31.98 -9.02
C ILE A 260 2.46 33.42 -9.35
N GLU A 261 2.99 34.36 -8.57
CA GLU A 261 2.92 35.79 -8.85
C GLU A 261 4.12 36.18 -9.69
N ASP A 262 3.89 36.59 -10.93
CA ASP A 262 4.97 37.01 -11.83
C ASP A 262 5.51 38.42 -11.50
N VAL A 263 6.47 38.87 -12.31
CA VAL A 263 7.13 40.18 -12.12
C VAL A 263 6.20 41.38 -12.29
N ASP A 264 5.09 41.20 -13.01
CA ASP A 264 4.08 42.22 -13.26
C ASP A 264 2.97 42.20 -12.18
N GLY A 265 3.06 41.29 -11.21
CA GLY A 265 2.09 41.11 -10.13
C GLY A 265 0.88 40.27 -10.53
N THR A 266 0.91 39.61 -11.69
CA THR A 266 -0.17 38.73 -12.13
C THR A 266 -0.12 37.40 -11.39
N LEU A 267 -1.24 37.00 -10.80
CA LEU A 267 -1.37 35.67 -10.20
C LEU A 267 -1.76 34.63 -11.24
N TRP A 268 -0.89 33.63 -11.40
CA TRP A 268 -1.10 32.44 -12.21
C TRP A 268 -1.49 31.28 -11.31
N LEU A 269 -2.73 30.82 -11.40
CA LEU A 269 -3.23 29.66 -10.68
C LEU A 269 -2.57 28.39 -11.24
N ILE A 270 -1.96 27.58 -10.38
CA ILE A 270 -1.19 26.40 -10.83
C ILE A 270 -1.76 25.07 -10.35
N GLU A 271 -2.38 25.03 -9.17
CA GLU A 271 -3.01 23.83 -8.62
C GLU A 271 -4.06 24.17 -7.54
N CYS A 272 -4.95 23.20 -7.30
CA CYS A 272 -5.89 23.22 -6.18
C CYS A 272 -5.63 22.03 -5.26
N ASN A 273 -5.57 22.34 -3.96
CA ASN A 273 -5.48 21.40 -2.87
C ASN A 273 -6.79 21.52 -2.07
N PRO A 274 -7.85 20.73 -2.39
CA PRO A 274 -9.17 20.86 -1.79
C PRO A 274 -9.24 20.26 -0.37
N ARG A 275 -8.36 20.75 0.50
CA ARG A 275 -8.12 20.30 1.87
C ARG A 275 -7.51 21.42 2.71
N ALA A 276 -7.26 21.14 3.98
CA ALA A 276 -6.60 22.07 4.88
C ALA A 276 -5.15 22.33 4.47
N THR A 277 -4.70 23.56 4.72
CA THR A 277 -3.29 23.96 4.66
C THR A 277 -2.96 24.81 5.88
N MET A 278 -1.67 25.10 6.07
CA MET A 278 -1.20 25.90 7.20
C MET A 278 -1.63 27.37 7.15
N GLY A 279 -2.27 27.83 6.06
CA GLY A 279 -2.97 29.12 6.06
C GLY A 279 -4.00 29.23 7.18
N LEU A 280 -4.61 28.11 7.62
CA LEU A 280 -5.50 28.07 8.80
C LEU A 280 -4.83 28.67 10.05
N ALA A 281 -3.54 28.42 10.26
CA ALA A 281 -2.82 28.90 11.44
C ALA A 281 -2.63 30.43 11.45
N LEU A 282 -2.70 31.09 10.30
CA LEU A 282 -2.67 32.55 10.18
C LEU A 282 -3.98 33.19 10.65
N PHE A 283 -5.05 32.40 10.76
CA PHE A 283 -6.35 32.79 11.30
C PHE A 283 -6.59 32.34 12.73
N ALA A 284 -5.82 31.37 13.26
CA ALA A 284 -6.12 30.73 14.54
C ALA A 284 -6.24 31.69 15.74
N ARG A 285 -5.70 32.91 15.62
CA ARG A 285 -5.80 33.98 16.65
C ARG A 285 -6.63 35.17 16.22
N GLU A 286 -7.28 35.09 15.06
CA GLU A 286 -8.13 36.17 14.56
C GLU A 286 -9.48 36.15 15.29
N PRO A 287 -9.91 37.28 15.88
CA PRO A 287 -11.23 37.38 16.47
C PRO A 287 -12.32 36.98 15.47
N GLY A 288 -13.19 36.04 15.88
CA GLY A 288 -14.31 35.57 15.08
C GLY A 288 -14.02 34.36 14.19
N PHE A 289 -12.76 33.92 14.03
CA PHE A 289 -12.45 32.73 13.22
C PHE A 289 -13.01 31.44 13.82
N ASN A 290 -12.91 31.28 15.14
CA ASN A 290 -13.55 30.19 15.88
C ASN A 290 -15.08 30.21 15.72
N LEU A 291 -15.70 31.40 15.73
CA LEU A 291 -17.14 31.55 15.51
C LEU A 291 -17.56 31.24 14.06
N ALA A 292 -16.73 31.60 13.08
CA ALA A 292 -16.97 31.26 11.68
C ALA A 292 -16.95 29.74 11.44
N TRP A 293 -16.01 29.03 12.07
CA TRP A 293 -15.98 27.57 12.06
C TRP A 293 -17.19 26.95 12.75
N ARG A 294 -17.59 27.50 13.91
CA ARG A 294 -18.77 27.06 14.64
C ARG A 294 -20.03 27.15 13.77
N ASP A 295 -20.25 28.27 13.11
CA ASP A 295 -21.38 28.49 12.21
C ASP A 295 -21.34 27.56 10.98
N ALA A 296 -20.15 27.34 10.42
CA ALA A 296 -19.98 26.42 9.30
C ALA A 296 -20.33 24.95 9.64
N LEU A 297 -20.08 24.53 10.89
CA LEU A 297 -20.35 23.17 11.34
C LEU A 297 -21.77 22.99 11.90
N PHE A 298 -22.27 23.99 12.63
CA PHE A 298 -23.55 23.96 13.34
C PHE A 298 -24.27 25.31 13.13
N PRO A 299 -24.91 25.53 11.96
CA PRO A 299 -25.59 26.78 11.68
C PRO A 299 -26.80 26.96 12.62
N GLY A 300 -26.93 28.16 13.22
CA GLY A 300 -28.10 28.55 14.02
C GLY A 300 -29.12 29.36 13.21
N GLU A 301 -30.28 29.70 13.81
CA GLU A 301 -31.36 30.46 13.15
C GLU A 301 -31.01 31.93 12.83
N SER A 302 -29.92 32.47 13.39
CA SER A 302 -29.43 33.81 13.07
C SER A 302 -27.96 33.91 13.43
N LEU A 303 -27.12 34.39 12.51
CA LEU A 303 -26.06 35.38 12.80
C LEU A 303 -25.31 35.80 11.53
N SER A 304 -25.34 37.10 11.29
CA SER A 304 -24.56 37.88 10.31
C SER A 304 -23.07 37.95 10.70
N LEU A 305 -22.37 36.81 10.71
CA LEU A 305 -20.93 36.83 11.00
C LEU A 305 -20.14 37.43 9.82
N PRO A 306 -19.15 38.30 10.09
CA PRO A 306 -18.38 38.96 9.04
C PRO A 306 -17.51 37.95 8.28
N ARG A 307 -17.46 38.10 6.96
CA ARG A 307 -16.45 37.41 6.13
C ARG A 307 -15.06 37.87 6.55
N LEU A 308 -14.17 36.93 6.87
CA LEU A 308 -12.83 37.23 7.39
C LEU A 308 -11.79 37.15 6.27
N LEU A 309 -11.18 38.28 5.94
CA LEU A 309 -9.99 38.36 5.10
C LEU A 309 -8.78 38.66 6.00
N ALA A 310 -7.79 37.77 6.01
CA ALA A 310 -6.61 37.97 6.84
C ALA A 310 -5.82 39.20 6.37
N LYS A 311 -5.41 40.05 7.32
CA LYS A 311 -4.54 41.20 7.02
C LYS A 311 -3.14 40.72 6.62
N PRO A 312 -2.46 41.39 5.66
CA PRO A 312 -1.06 41.10 5.33
C PRO A 312 -0.11 41.28 6.53
N GLY A 313 1.00 40.54 6.55
CA GLY A 313 2.06 40.64 7.55
C GLY A 313 1.86 39.80 8.82
N ARG A 314 0.85 38.93 8.87
CA ARG A 314 0.69 37.94 9.93
C ARG A 314 1.60 36.75 9.70
N ASN A 315 2.17 36.23 10.77
CA ASN A 315 3.13 35.14 10.70
C ASN A 315 2.71 33.96 11.57
N ALA A 316 3.05 32.76 11.13
CA ALA A 316 2.98 31.53 11.92
C ALA A 316 4.16 30.61 11.55
N GLN A 317 4.60 29.77 12.48
CA GLN A 317 5.71 28.85 12.22
C GLN A 317 5.55 27.50 12.93
N VAL A 318 6.24 26.49 12.40
CA VAL A 318 6.56 25.27 13.13
C VAL A 318 7.98 25.45 13.68
N ARG A 319 8.10 26.03 14.87
CA ARG A 319 9.36 26.66 15.33
C ARG A 319 10.58 25.73 15.28
N LEU A 320 10.45 24.48 15.72
CA LEU A 320 11.54 23.51 15.67
C LEU A 320 12.00 23.24 14.23
N ALA A 321 11.07 23.19 13.27
CA ALA A 321 11.40 22.99 11.88
C ALA A 321 12.04 24.25 11.26
N THR A 322 11.54 25.43 11.62
CA THR A 322 12.15 26.71 11.22
C THR A 322 13.57 26.86 11.74
N LEU A 323 13.86 26.40 12.96
CA LEU A 323 15.20 26.35 13.53
C LEU A 323 16.13 25.42 12.74
N LEU A 324 15.67 24.18 12.49
CA LEU A 324 16.51 23.13 11.90
C LEU A 324 16.75 23.29 10.39
N TRP A 325 15.75 23.76 9.63
CA TRP A 325 15.80 23.84 8.16
C TRP A 325 15.74 25.27 7.63
N GLY A 326 15.06 26.18 8.32
CA GLY A 326 14.86 27.55 7.85
C GLY A 326 16.15 28.32 7.64
N GLY A 327 17.25 27.95 8.30
CA GLY A 327 18.57 28.54 8.08
C GLY A 327 19.29 28.06 6.80
N ARG A 328 18.91 26.93 6.20
CA ARG A 328 19.54 26.42 4.97
C ARG A 328 18.65 26.65 3.75
N ASN A 329 17.34 26.55 3.94
CA ASN A 329 16.33 26.60 2.90
C ASN A 329 15.54 27.91 2.97
N ARG A 330 16.25 29.04 2.91
CA ARG A 330 15.65 30.39 2.89
C ARG A 330 15.25 30.77 1.48
N ALA A 331 14.10 31.43 1.34
CA ALA A 331 13.73 32.10 0.11
C ALA A 331 14.83 33.12 -0.32
N PRO A 332 15.04 33.31 -1.63
CA PRO A 332 15.95 34.33 -2.15
C PRO A 332 15.69 35.71 -1.52
N GLY A 333 16.75 36.41 -1.11
CA GLY A 333 16.66 37.73 -0.47
C GLY A 333 16.39 37.73 1.05
N ARG A 334 16.14 36.59 1.69
CA ARG A 334 16.01 36.52 3.18
C ARG A 334 17.38 36.45 3.86
N SER A 335 17.72 37.48 4.64
CA SER A 335 18.96 37.54 5.42
C SER A 335 18.96 36.60 6.63
N TRP A 336 20.15 36.27 7.14
CA TRP A 336 20.32 35.54 8.41
C TRP A 336 19.73 36.28 9.61
N SER A 337 19.88 37.61 9.65
CA SER A 337 19.30 38.45 10.71
C SER A 337 17.77 38.45 10.68
N ARG A 338 17.17 38.41 9.49
CA ARG A 338 15.72 38.28 9.34
C ARG A 338 15.24 36.92 9.83
N TRP A 339 15.92 35.83 9.47
CA TRP A 339 15.59 34.49 9.96
C TRP A 339 15.66 34.37 11.49
N ALA A 340 16.72 34.91 12.12
CA ALA A 340 16.84 34.91 13.57
C ALA A 340 15.69 35.67 14.25
N ARG A 341 15.30 36.83 13.68
CA ARG A 341 14.13 37.58 14.13
C ARG A 341 12.85 36.75 13.99
N ASP A 342 12.58 36.25 12.79
CA ASP A 342 11.37 35.48 12.46
C ASP A 342 11.21 34.26 13.39
N LEU A 343 12.31 33.56 13.70
CA LEU A 343 12.33 32.43 14.64
C LEU A 343 11.87 32.82 16.06
N THR A 344 12.23 34.01 16.52
CA THR A 344 11.90 34.50 17.87
C THR A 344 10.54 35.19 17.97
N THR A 345 10.12 35.90 16.93
CA THR A 345 8.93 36.76 16.97
C THR A 345 7.67 36.09 16.46
N ALA A 346 7.77 35.14 15.53
CA ALA A 346 6.58 34.48 14.98
C ALA A 346 5.98 33.48 15.99
N PRO A 347 4.64 33.42 16.13
CA PRO A 347 3.99 32.45 16.98
C PRO A 347 4.19 31.02 16.45
N ASP A 348 4.43 30.09 17.36
CA ASP A 348 4.53 28.67 17.03
C ASP A 348 3.14 28.04 17.02
N VAL A 349 2.90 27.21 16.01
CA VAL A 349 1.64 26.48 15.85
C VAL A 349 1.57 25.30 16.80
N LEU A 350 2.71 24.71 17.17
CA LEU A 350 2.74 23.53 18.03
C LEU A 350 2.63 23.89 19.51
N VAL A 351 3.47 24.81 19.98
CA VAL A 351 3.55 25.17 21.40
C VAL A 351 2.84 26.49 21.66
N VAL A 352 1.72 26.39 22.38
CA VAL A 352 0.93 27.55 22.83
C VAL A 352 0.83 27.58 24.37
N PRO A 353 0.64 28.76 24.98
CA PRO A 353 0.43 28.86 26.42
C PRO A 353 -0.72 27.93 26.90
N GLY A 354 -0.49 27.17 27.97
CA GLY A 354 -1.49 26.24 28.53
C GLY A 354 -1.53 24.85 27.89
N ASP A 355 -0.88 24.64 26.74
CA ASP A 355 -0.85 23.36 26.02
C ASP A 355 0.55 23.04 25.45
N PRO A 356 1.56 22.76 26.32
CA PRO A 356 2.94 22.53 25.88
C PRO A 356 3.22 21.09 25.43
N GLY A 357 2.30 20.14 25.69
CA GLY A 357 2.49 18.71 25.43
C GLY A 357 2.88 18.36 23.98
N PRO A 358 2.35 19.04 22.94
CA PRO A 358 2.73 18.78 21.55
C PRO A 358 4.23 18.96 21.26
N LEU A 359 4.98 19.72 22.08
CA LEU A 359 6.44 19.82 21.94
C LEU A 359 7.14 18.47 22.13
N VAL A 360 6.77 17.75 23.19
CA VAL A 360 7.30 16.41 23.48
C VAL A 360 6.72 15.39 22.50
N GLY A 361 5.43 15.56 22.15
CA GLY A 361 4.74 14.74 21.17
C GLY A 361 5.45 14.72 19.82
N GLN A 362 5.86 15.87 19.30
CA GLN A 362 6.54 15.98 18.01
C GLN A 362 7.80 15.10 17.94
N GLY A 363 8.62 15.08 18.99
CA GLY A 363 9.81 14.23 19.05
C GLY A 363 9.48 12.73 18.98
N ARG A 364 8.44 12.30 19.71
CA ARG A 364 7.98 10.90 19.72
C ARG A 364 7.39 10.47 18.38
N VAL A 365 6.53 11.32 17.79
CA VAL A 365 5.93 11.07 16.47
C VAL A 365 7.02 10.97 15.40
N LEU A 366 7.95 11.94 15.35
CA LEU A 366 9.05 11.91 14.37
C LEU A 366 9.95 10.69 14.54
N ALA A 367 10.25 10.27 15.77
CA ALA A 367 11.04 9.07 16.02
C ALA A 367 10.32 7.80 15.53
N ALA A 368 9.03 7.67 15.82
CA ALA A 368 8.21 6.55 15.37
C ALA A 368 8.11 6.50 13.83
N CYS A 369 7.80 7.63 13.19
CA CYS A 369 7.73 7.73 11.73
C CYS A 369 9.09 7.43 11.09
N ARG A 370 10.21 7.95 11.62
CA ARG A 370 11.56 7.63 11.09
C ARG A 370 11.90 6.15 11.21
N LYS A 371 11.53 5.51 12.31
CA LYS A 371 11.75 4.07 12.51
C LYS A 371 11.01 3.27 11.42
N GLN A 372 9.74 3.58 11.18
CA GLN A 372 8.91 2.87 10.22
C GLN A 372 9.27 3.21 8.76
N ALA A 373 9.58 4.47 8.46
CA ALA A 373 10.09 4.89 7.15
C ALA A 373 11.38 4.13 6.77
N ARG A 374 12.32 4.00 7.71
CA ARG A 374 13.56 3.22 7.53
C ARG A 374 13.28 1.73 7.30
N ALA A 375 12.35 1.14 8.06
CA ALA A 375 11.97 -0.26 7.89
C ALA A 375 11.37 -0.53 6.49
N LEU A 376 10.72 0.47 5.90
CA LEU A 376 10.12 0.38 4.56
C LEU A 376 11.05 0.87 3.43
N GLY A 377 12.22 1.42 3.74
CA GLY A 377 13.14 1.95 2.74
C GLY A 377 12.63 3.19 1.99
N ILE A 378 11.74 3.98 2.61
CA ILE A 378 11.14 5.18 2.00
C ILE A 378 11.50 6.46 2.77
N SER A 379 11.27 7.62 2.15
CA SER A 379 11.49 8.92 2.80
C SER A 379 10.53 9.13 3.98
N LEU A 380 10.90 10.01 4.92
CA LEU A 380 10.04 10.36 6.04
C LEU A 380 8.72 11.00 5.56
N THR A 381 8.82 11.90 4.58
CA THR A 381 7.66 12.57 3.97
C THR A 381 6.71 11.54 3.35
N ALA A 382 7.21 10.66 2.49
CA ALA A 382 6.42 9.61 1.86
C ALA A 382 5.76 8.68 2.90
N PHE A 383 6.49 8.34 3.98
CA PHE A 383 5.94 7.51 5.04
C PHE A 383 4.77 8.19 5.77
N THR A 384 4.92 9.47 6.13
CA THR A 384 3.92 10.21 6.93
C THR A 384 2.58 10.41 6.26
N THR A 385 2.47 10.06 4.99
CA THR A 385 1.27 10.26 4.17
C THR A 385 0.88 8.99 3.41
N ARG A 386 1.65 7.90 3.58
CA ARG A 386 1.55 6.63 2.85
C ARG A 386 0.19 5.98 2.99
N ASP A 387 -0.39 5.99 4.18
CA ASP A 387 -1.61 5.29 4.57
C ASP A 387 -2.91 6.07 4.34
N MET A 388 -2.79 7.36 4.00
CA MET A 388 -3.91 8.24 3.67
C MET A 388 -3.84 8.82 2.25
N GLU A 389 -2.80 8.51 1.48
CA GLU A 389 -2.63 9.04 0.12
C GLU A 389 -3.75 8.68 -0.82
N TRP A 390 -4.19 9.68 -1.57
CA TRP A 390 -5.04 9.50 -2.73
C TRP A 390 -4.23 9.79 -4.01
N ASN A 391 -3.91 8.75 -4.78
CA ASN A 391 -3.27 8.89 -6.11
C ASN A 391 -4.26 8.64 -7.26
N GLY A 392 -5.56 8.71 -6.99
CA GLY A 392 -6.62 8.40 -7.93
C GLY A 392 -7.29 7.03 -7.71
N PRO A 393 -8.40 6.77 -8.41
CA PRO A 393 -9.26 5.61 -8.17
C PRO A 393 -8.60 4.25 -8.48
N GLU A 394 -7.65 4.19 -9.41
CA GLU A 394 -6.93 2.95 -9.72
C GLU A 394 -5.89 2.58 -8.65
N ASP A 395 -5.19 3.56 -8.07
CA ASP A 395 -4.30 3.33 -6.92
C ASP A 395 -5.10 2.91 -5.68
N ALA A 396 -6.26 3.55 -5.43
CA ALA A 396 -7.14 3.17 -4.34
C ALA A 396 -7.64 1.72 -4.48
N ARG A 397 -8.01 1.27 -5.68
CA ARG A 397 -8.41 -0.13 -5.92
C ARG A 397 -7.25 -1.12 -5.81
N THR A 398 -6.04 -0.72 -6.18
CA THR A 398 -4.85 -1.59 -6.19
C THR A 398 -4.24 -1.71 -4.79
N VAL A 399 -4.28 -0.62 -4.01
CA VAL A 399 -3.70 -0.52 -2.65
C VAL A 399 -4.70 -0.91 -1.55
N ALA A 400 -5.99 -0.63 -1.69
CA ALA A 400 -7.03 -1.13 -0.76
C ALA A 400 -7.22 -2.64 -0.84
N ARG A 401 -6.69 -3.27 -1.90
CA ARG A 401 -6.54 -4.71 -1.99
C ARG A 401 -5.30 -5.20 -1.23
N SER A 402 -4.27 -4.39 -0.99
CA SER A 402 -3.05 -4.87 -0.34
C SER A 402 -3.23 -5.10 1.17
N ARG A 403 -2.82 -6.27 1.64
CA ARG A 403 -2.81 -6.66 3.07
C ARG A 403 -2.14 -5.60 3.97
N SER A 404 -2.78 -5.24 5.08
CA SER A 404 -2.31 -4.17 5.98
C SER A 404 -1.24 -4.63 6.99
N LEU A 405 -1.41 -5.81 7.61
CA LEU A 405 -0.43 -6.47 8.48
C LEU A 405 -0.57 -8.01 8.41
N PRO A 406 0.52 -8.79 8.42
CA PRO A 406 0.46 -10.25 8.50
C PRO A 406 0.01 -10.73 9.88
N PRO A 407 -0.90 -11.72 10.00
CA PRO A 407 -1.31 -12.37 11.24
C PRO A 407 -0.15 -12.84 12.12
N LEU A 408 0.98 -13.25 11.54
CA LEU A 408 2.18 -13.56 12.31
C LEU A 408 2.69 -12.35 13.10
N LEU A 409 2.68 -11.16 12.50
CA LEU A 409 3.13 -9.92 13.14
C LEU A 409 2.04 -9.28 14.00
N GLU A 410 0.76 -9.51 13.70
CA GLU A 410 -0.34 -9.17 14.60
C GLU A 410 -0.26 -9.97 15.90
N THR A 411 0.01 -11.28 15.79
CA THR A 411 0.07 -12.19 16.95
C THR A 411 1.37 -12.03 17.73
N PHE A 412 2.49 -11.75 17.05
CA PHE A 412 3.81 -11.57 17.67
C PHE A 412 4.47 -10.26 17.18
N PRO A 413 4.04 -9.10 17.69
CA PRO A 413 4.53 -7.79 17.23
C PRO A 413 6.05 -7.61 17.38
N GLU A 414 6.67 -8.27 18.36
CA GLU A 414 8.12 -8.23 18.59
C GLU A 414 8.95 -8.80 17.41
N LEU A 415 8.32 -9.61 16.56
CA LEU A 415 8.94 -10.19 15.38
C LEU A 415 9.07 -9.21 14.21
N ALA A 416 8.31 -8.12 14.20
CA ALA A 416 8.28 -7.15 13.11
C ALA A 416 9.64 -6.47 12.86
N GLU A 417 10.45 -6.29 13.91
CA GLU A 417 11.81 -5.72 13.78
C GLU A 417 12.80 -6.67 13.12
N HIS A 418 12.51 -7.98 13.11
CA HIS A 418 13.44 -9.01 12.70
C HIS A 418 13.05 -9.70 11.39
N PHE A 419 11.79 -9.57 10.99
CA PHE A 419 11.23 -10.17 9.78
C PHE A 419 10.53 -9.10 8.95
N PRO A 420 11.28 -8.42 8.07
CA PRO A 420 10.69 -7.49 7.12
C PRO A 420 9.80 -8.22 6.12
N TRP A 421 8.77 -7.53 5.65
CA TRP A 421 7.80 -8.04 4.67
C TRP A 421 7.42 -6.90 3.72
N THR A 422 6.84 -7.24 2.56
CA THR A 422 6.33 -6.29 1.57
C THR A 422 4.90 -6.67 1.25
N PRO A 423 3.89 -5.80 1.41
CA PRO A 423 2.50 -6.15 1.12
C PRO A 423 2.30 -6.51 -0.35
N LEU A 424 1.93 -7.76 -0.61
CA LEU A 424 1.66 -8.29 -1.96
C LEU A 424 0.28 -8.93 -2.08
N LEU A 425 -0.23 -9.53 -1.00
CA LEU A 425 -1.51 -10.23 -1.02
C LEU A 425 -2.64 -9.23 -1.22
N THR A 426 -3.57 -9.55 -2.12
CA THR A 426 -4.72 -8.69 -2.44
C THR A 426 -5.94 -8.94 -1.54
N ALA A 427 -5.80 -9.86 -0.59
CA ALA A 427 -6.79 -10.19 0.41
C ALA A 427 -6.12 -10.36 1.77
N GLN A 428 -6.82 -9.99 2.84
CA GLN A 428 -6.32 -10.17 4.21
C GLN A 428 -6.18 -11.66 4.59
N ALA A 429 -7.06 -12.50 4.04
CA ALA A 429 -7.02 -13.96 4.15
C ALA A 429 -7.51 -14.60 2.84
N SER A 430 -6.97 -15.77 2.48
CA SER A 430 -7.51 -16.53 1.35
C SER A 430 -8.82 -17.22 1.74
N PRO A 431 -9.80 -17.35 0.83
CA PRO A 431 -11.08 -18.00 1.14
C PRO A 431 -10.91 -19.47 1.57
N VAL A 432 -11.82 -19.94 2.42
CA VAL A 432 -12.02 -21.36 2.68
C VAL A 432 -13.41 -21.72 2.19
N THR A 433 -13.50 -22.62 1.22
CA THR A 433 -14.77 -22.93 0.53
C THR A 433 -15.13 -24.39 0.72
N PRO A 434 -16.41 -24.73 0.98
CA PRO A 434 -16.85 -26.12 0.98
C PRO A 434 -16.75 -26.73 -0.42
N ALA A 435 -16.55 -28.05 -0.51
CA ALA A 435 -16.53 -28.81 -1.76
C ALA A 435 -17.63 -29.90 -1.75
N PRO A 436 -18.91 -29.53 -1.96
CA PRO A 436 -20.03 -30.46 -1.73
C PRO A 436 -20.01 -31.71 -2.61
N ALA A 437 -19.44 -31.63 -3.82
CA ALA A 437 -19.35 -32.80 -4.69
C ALA A 437 -18.37 -33.84 -4.13
N LEU A 438 -17.20 -33.42 -3.65
CA LEU A 438 -16.25 -34.28 -2.94
C LEU A 438 -16.82 -34.80 -1.62
N SER A 439 -17.55 -33.96 -0.88
CA SER A 439 -18.15 -34.40 0.38
C SER A 439 -19.14 -35.54 0.18
N ARG A 440 -19.94 -35.47 -0.90
CA ARG A 440 -20.90 -36.54 -1.25
C ARG A 440 -20.24 -37.85 -1.67
N SER A 441 -19.12 -37.80 -2.40
CA SER A 441 -18.46 -39.02 -2.89
C SER A 441 -17.70 -39.76 -1.79
N GLY A 442 -17.05 -39.04 -0.87
CA GLY A 442 -16.23 -39.64 0.19
C GLY A 442 -16.91 -39.81 1.56
N GLY A 443 -18.13 -39.28 1.75
CA GLY A 443 -18.81 -39.29 3.05
C GLY A 443 -18.10 -38.50 4.14
N ALA A 444 -17.23 -37.57 3.75
CA ALA A 444 -16.46 -36.66 4.60
C ALA A 444 -16.94 -35.21 4.38
N ASP A 445 -16.70 -34.30 5.32
CA ASP A 445 -16.96 -32.88 5.11
C ASP A 445 -15.71 -32.19 4.53
N VAL A 446 -15.68 -32.03 3.20
CA VAL A 446 -14.50 -31.56 2.47
C VAL A 446 -14.54 -30.06 2.24
N TRP A 447 -13.46 -29.39 2.62
CA TRP A 447 -13.22 -27.96 2.45
C TRP A 447 -11.92 -27.70 1.69
N ILE A 448 -11.83 -26.54 1.04
CA ILE A 448 -10.69 -26.14 0.24
C ILE A 448 -10.18 -24.77 0.69
N LYS A 449 -8.90 -24.68 1.02
CA LYS A 449 -8.21 -23.40 1.26
C LYS A 449 -7.69 -22.85 -0.07
N ARG A 450 -8.29 -21.76 -0.55
CA ARG A 450 -8.12 -21.19 -1.90
C ARG A 450 -6.95 -20.20 -2.01
N ASP A 451 -5.73 -20.69 -1.85
CA ASP A 451 -4.55 -19.81 -2.00
C ASP A 451 -4.39 -19.27 -3.42
N ASP A 452 -4.95 -19.91 -4.44
CA ASP A 452 -5.05 -19.38 -5.80
C ASP A 452 -5.71 -17.98 -5.84
N LEU A 453 -6.61 -17.68 -4.91
CA LEU A 453 -7.33 -16.40 -4.82
C LEU A 453 -6.69 -15.39 -3.86
N VAL A 454 -5.52 -15.69 -3.28
CA VAL A 454 -4.90 -14.83 -2.25
C VAL A 454 -4.29 -13.54 -2.81
N CYS A 455 -4.00 -13.50 -4.12
CA CYS A 455 -3.37 -12.36 -4.77
C CYS A 455 -3.83 -12.26 -6.24
N GLY A 456 -4.28 -11.07 -6.64
CA GLY A 456 -4.84 -10.81 -7.96
C GLY A 456 -3.84 -10.74 -9.12
N GLN A 457 -2.53 -10.66 -8.86
CA GLN A 457 -1.50 -10.63 -9.91
C GLN A 457 -0.96 -12.02 -10.25
N TYR A 458 -0.77 -12.84 -9.22
CA TYR A 458 -0.37 -14.24 -9.31
C TYR A 458 -0.79 -14.92 -8.01
N GLY A 459 -1.48 -16.06 -8.08
CA GLY A 459 -2.03 -16.73 -6.90
C GLY A 459 -1.07 -17.70 -6.20
N GLY A 460 -1.63 -18.47 -5.27
CA GLY A 460 -1.05 -19.71 -4.76
C GLY A 460 0.05 -19.53 -3.72
N ASN A 461 0.79 -20.61 -3.50
CA ASN A 461 1.78 -20.65 -2.42
C ASN A 461 2.94 -19.69 -2.60
N LYS A 462 3.22 -19.23 -3.82
CA LYS A 462 4.34 -18.33 -4.09
C LYS A 462 4.03 -16.91 -3.62
N ALA A 463 2.80 -16.45 -3.79
CA ALA A 463 2.33 -15.16 -3.28
C ALA A 463 2.72 -14.95 -1.81
N ARG A 464 2.35 -15.92 -0.98
CA ARG A 464 2.65 -15.93 0.46
C ARG A 464 4.15 -15.89 0.77
N LYS A 465 4.99 -16.53 -0.03
CA LYS A 465 6.44 -16.55 0.20
C LYS A 465 7.10 -15.25 -0.23
N PHE A 466 6.71 -14.73 -1.39
CA PHE A 466 7.31 -13.52 -1.95
C PHE A 466 7.05 -12.28 -1.10
N GLU A 467 5.95 -12.25 -0.34
CA GLU A 467 5.67 -11.20 0.65
C GLU A 467 6.86 -11.00 1.61
N TRP A 468 7.39 -12.11 2.14
CA TRP A 468 8.51 -12.11 3.07
C TRP A 468 9.88 -12.08 2.38
N ILE A 469 10.02 -12.77 1.24
CA ILE A 469 11.28 -12.81 0.50
C ILE A 469 11.64 -11.41 -0.02
N LEU A 470 10.67 -10.68 -0.58
CA LEU A 470 10.89 -9.32 -1.07
C LEU A 470 11.11 -8.33 0.08
N GLY A 471 10.44 -8.55 1.23
CA GLY A 471 10.74 -7.83 2.46
C GLY A 471 12.19 -7.98 2.91
N ASP A 472 12.69 -9.22 3.00
CA ASP A 472 14.08 -9.51 3.40
C ASP A 472 15.09 -8.99 2.37
N LEU A 473 14.78 -9.09 1.08
CA LEU A 473 15.58 -8.54 -0.01
C LEU A 473 15.74 -7.01 0.13
N ARG A 474 14.62 -6.29 0.29
CA ARG A 474 14.59 -4.83 0.41
C ARG A 474 15.28 -4.33 1.66
N ALA A 475 15.04 -4.97 2.81
CA ALA A 475 15.68 -4.60 4.07
C ALA A 475 17.21 -4.74 4.02
N LYS A 476 17.73 -5.63 3.16
CA LYS A 476 19.16 -5.81 2.92
C LYS A 476 19.72 -4.89 1.83
N GLY A 477 18.90 -4.04 1.21
CA GLY A 477 19.31 -3.07 0.21
C GLY A 477 19.65 -3.67 -1.16
N HIS A 478 19.17 -4.88 -1.47
CA HIS A 478 19.34 -5.46 -2.80
C HIS A 478 18.32 -4.86 -3.79
N THR A 479 18.74 -4.74 -5.05
CA THR A 479 17.90 -4.25 -6.15
C THR A 479 17.62 -5.31 -7.22
N GLU A 480 18.23 -6.49 -7.08
CA GLU A 480 18.14 -7.59 -8.04
C GLU A 480 17.94 -8.94 -7.32
N LEU A 481 16.99 -9.74 -7.81
CA LEU A 481 16.62 -11.07 -7.33
C LEU A 481 16.99 -12.13 -8.35
N TRP A 482 17.75 -13.13 -7.92
CA TRP A 482 18.16 -14.25 -8.76
C TRP A 482 17.58 -15.54 -8.25
N THR A 483 17.02 -16.34 -9.15
CA THR A 483 16.51 -17.65 -8.79
C THR A 483 16.68 -18.66 -9.91
N VAL A 484 16.63 -19.93 -9.53
CA VAL A 484 16.70 -21.07 -10.43
C VAL A 484 15.35 -21.81 -10.44
N GLY A 485 14.94 -22.29 -11.61
CA GLY A 485 13.76 -23.13 -11.80
C GLY A 485 13.85 -24.02 -13.05
N GLY A 486 12.85 -24.89 -13.24
CA GLY A 486 12.58 -25.49 -14.55
C GLY A 486 11.84 -24.51 -15.45
N LEU A 487 11.69 -24.83 -16.73
CA LEU A 487 11.09 -23.94 -17.74
C LEU A 487 9.63 -23.58 -17.42
N CYS A 488 8.89 -24.46 -16.75
CA CYS A 488 7.53 -24.23 -16.23
C CYS A 488 7.45 -23.88 -14.73
N SER A 489 8.46 -23.19 -14.16
CA SER A 489 8.46 -22.98 -12.72
C SER A 489 7.48 -21.92 -12.27
N ASN A 490 6.42 -22.32 -11.55
CA ASN A 490 5.56 -21.40 -10.78
C ASN A 490 6.36 -20.43 -9.88
N HIS A 491 7.54 -20.85 -9.44
CA HIS A 491 8.44 -19.99 -8.66
C HIS A 491 9.10 -18.87 -9.49
N CYS A 492 9.54 -19.19 -10.70
CA CYS A 492 10.14 -18.22 -11.62
C CYS A 492 9.08 -17.24 -12.13
N ALA A 493 7.89 -17.75 -12.48
CA ALA A 493 6.77 -16.92 -12.90
C ALA A 493 6.37 -15.93 -11.80
N ALA A 494 6.20 -16.41 -10.56
CA ALA A 494 5.93 -15.55 -9.42
C ALA A 494 7.07 -14.55 -9.14
N ALA A 495 8.35 -14.95 -9.29
CA ALA A 495 9.47 -14.04 -9.15
C ALA A 495 9.39 -12.89 -10.17
N ALA A 496 9.11 -13.20 -11.44
CA ALA A 496 8.95 -12.21 -12.49
C ALA A 496 7.79 -11.24 -12.19
N VAL A 497 6.61 -11.78 -11.86
CA VAL A 497 5.41 -10.97 -11.55
C VAL A 497 5.69 -10.03 -10.38
N TYR A 498 6.12 -10.57 -9.23
CA TYR A 498 6.29 -9.74 -8.04
C TYR A 498 7.54 -8.86 -8.09
N GLY A 499 8.61 -9.29 -8.75
CA GLY A 499 9.78 -8.45 -8.97
C GLY A 499 9.40 -7.22 -9.78
N ARG A 500 8.65 -7.38 -10.88
CA ARG A 500 8.11 -6.28 -11.68
C ARG A 500 7.20 -5.37 -10.86
N ALA A 501 6.26 -5.96 -10.10
CA ALA A 501 5.31 -5.22 -9.27
C ALA A 501 5.97 -4.31 -8.23
N VAL A 502 7.16 -4.69 -7.74
CA VAL A 502 7.84 -4.00 -6.65
C VAL A 502 9.13 -3.28 -7.07
N GLY A 503 9.41 -3.23 -8.38
CA GLY A 503 10.57 -2.55 -8.95
C GLY A 503 11.92 -3.23 -8.69
N ILE A 504 11.93 -4.56 -8.50
CA ILE A 504 13.14 -5.37 -8.33
C ILE A 504 13.48 -6.07 -9.64
N ALA A 505 14.71 -5.91 -10.11
CA ALA A 505 15.18 -6.60 -11.30
C ALA A 505 15.23 -8.11 -11.04
N VAL A 506 14.75 -8.92 -11.99
CA VAL A 506 14.66 -10.38 -11.83
C VAL A 506 15.53 -11.05 -12.88
N ARG A 507 16.38 -11.97 -12.43
CA ARG A 507 17.11 -12.88 -13.32
C ARG A 507 16.73 -14.32 -13.02
N LEU A 508 16.27 -15.00 -14.06
CA LEU A 508 15.78 -16.37 -14.00
C LEU A 508 16.77 -17.28 -14.69
N PHE A 509 17.20 -18.30 -13.96
CA PHE A 509 18.11 -19.32 -14.45
C PHE A 509 17.36 -20.63 -14.62
N PHE A 510 17.34 -21.17 -15.83
CA PHE A 510 16.58 -22.37 -16.15
C PHE A 510 17.47 -23.59 -16.35
N VAL A 511 17.02 -24.73 -15.82
CA VAL A 511 17.59 -26.04 -16.14
C VAL A 511 16.95 -26.54 -17.45
N PRO A 512 17.72 -27.11 -18.41
CA PRO A 512 17.15 -27.62 -19.65
C PRO A 512 16.14 -28.74 -19.41
N THR A 513 14.91 -28.57 -19.91
CA THR A 513 13.85 -29.58 -20.01
C THR A 513 13.19 -29.49 -21.40
N PRO A 514 12.57 -30.55 -21.94
CA PRO A 514 11.82 -30.46 -23.20
C PRO A 514 10.69 -29.46 -23.08
N LEU A 515 10.55 -28.54 -24.06
CA LEU A 515 9.52 -27.49 -24.05
C LEU A 515 8.29 -27.89 -24.85
N ASP A 516 7.13 -27.85 -24.21
CA ASP A 516 5.85 -27.78 -24.92
C ASP A 516 5.45 -26.31 -25.23
N ALA A 517 4.27 -26.14 -25.84
CA ALA A 517 3.75 -24.84 -26.21
C ALA A 517 3.43 -23.95 -24.99
N GLU A 518 2.93 -24.54 -23.90
CA GLU A 518 2.57 -23.81 -22.69
C GLU A 518 3.82 -23.29 -21.96
N GLU A 519 4.90 -24.10 -21.94
CA GLU A 519 6.18 -23.69 -21.36
C GLU A 519 6.80 -22.51 -22.12
N ARG A 520 6.67 -22.52 -23.46
CA ARG A 520 7.15 -21.43 -24.32
C ARG A 520 6.41 -20.12 -24.03
N ASP A 521 5.10 -20.19 -23.86
CA ASP A 521 4.27 -19.04 -23.50
C ASP A 521 4.68 -18.45 -22.14
N LEU A 522 4.96 -19.31 -21.15
CA LEU A 522 5.38 -18.85 -19.83
C LEU A 522 6.69 -18.08 -19.89
N LEU A 523 7.71 -18.60 -20.58
CA LEU A 523 8.98 -17.90 -20.77
C LEU A 523 8.79 -16.55 -21.46
N ARG A 524 7.91 -16.49 -22.47
CA ARG A 524 7.59 -15.24 -23.17
C ARG A 524 6.95 -14.21 -22.23
N MET A 525 6.04 -14.65 -21.37
CA MET A 525 5.42 -13.79 -20.37
C MET A 525 6.44 -13.31 -19.32
N GLU A 526 7.34 -14.18 -18.86
CA GLU A 526 8.41 -13.79 -17.93
C GLU A 526 9.34 -12.73 -18.56
N ALA A 527 9.67 -12.86 -19.84
CA ALA A 527 10.40 -11.85 -20.59
C ALA A 527 9.61 -10.53 -20.74
N ALA A 528 8.30 -10.61 -21.03
CA ALA A 528 7.40 -9.45 -21.11
C ALA A 528 7.30 -8.68 -19.78
N LEU A 529 7.39 -9.40 -18.66
CA LEU A 529 7.46 -8.84 -17.31
C LEU A 529 8.83 -8.21 -16.99
N GLY A 530 9.79 -8.23 -17.92
CA GLY A 530 11.12 -7.63 -17.79
C GLY A 530 12.14 -8.53 -17.08
N ALA A 531 11.85 -9.82 -16.91
CA ALA A 531 12.82 -10.75 -16.35
C ALA A 531 13.94 -11.05 -17.35
N THR A 532 15.18 -11.08 -16.88
CA THR A 532 16.32 -11.54 -17.67
C THR A 532 16.37 -13.07 -17.61
N LEU A 533 16.18 -13.72 -18.75
CA LEU A 533 16.18 -15.18 -18.85
C LEU A 533 17.56 -15.70 -19.25
N ALA A 534 18.05 -16.70 -18.53
CA ALA A 534 19.30 -17.39 -18.84
C ALA A 534 19.15 -18.89 -18.62
N MET A 535 19.82 -19.69 -19.45
CA MET A 535 19.96 -21.12 -19.20
C MET A 535 21.17 -21.34 -18.29
N LEU A 536 21.04 -22.23 -17.31
CA LEU A 536 22.22 -22.71 -16.60
C LEU A 536 23.09 -23.50 -17.57
N PRO A 537 24.39 -23.19 -17.65
CA PRO A 537 25.27 -23.87 -18.56
C PRO A 537 25.40 -25.35 -18.15
N PRO A 538 25.42 -26.28 -19.11
CA PRO A 538 25.57 -27.71 -18.83
C PRO A 538 27.00 -28.08 -18.35
N SER A 539 27.96 -27.14 -18.43
CA SER A 539 29.39 -27.36 -18.20
C SER A 539 30.00 -26.35 -17.21
N VAL A 540 31.03 -26.80 -16.48
CA VAL A 540 31.88 -26.00 -15.58
C VAL A 540 32.63 -24.86 -16.28
N THR A 541 32.73 -24.86 -17.61
CA THR A 541 33.44 -23.84 -18.41
C THR A 541 32.77 -22.46 -18.44
N ASP A 542 31.47 -22.37 -18.15
CA ASP A 542 30.70 -21.11 -18.08
C ASP A 542 30.61 -20.55 -16.64
N LEU A 543 31.24 -21.20 -15.67
CA LEU A 543 31.36 -20.74 -14.29
C LEU A 543 31.91 -19.29 -14.16
N PRO A 544 32.84 -18.80 -15.00
CA PRO A 544 33.28 -17.41 -14.97
C PRO A 544 32.16 -16.40 -15.25
N ARG A 545 31.19 -16.74 -16.10
CA ARG A 545 30.01 -15.88 -16.34
C ARG A 545 29.16 -15.80 -15.10
N LEU A 546 28.88 -16.93 -14.44
CA LEU A 546 28.12 -16.99 -13.19
C LEU A 546 28.83 -16.26 -12.04
N LEU A 547 30.17 -16.32 -11.99
CA LEU A 547 31.02 -15.64 -11.01
C LEU A 547 31.11 -14.12 -11.26
N GLY A 548 31.27 -13.67 -12.51
CA GLY A 548 31.23 -12.24 -12.86
C GLY A 548 29.88 -11.60 -12.52
N HIS A 549 28.84 -12.39 -12.69
CA HIS A 549 27.50 -12.13 -12.23
C HIS A 549 27.40 -12.07 -10.68
N ALA A 550 28.00 -13.01 -9.94
CA ALA A 550 28.02 -13.00 -8.48
C ALA A 550 28.73 -11.76 -7.87
N LEU A 551 29.64 -11.10 -8.60
CA LEU A 551 30.25 -9.83 -8.19
C LEU A 551 29.23 -8.69 -8.07
N GLN A 552 28.08 -8.79 -8.74
CA GLN A 552 26.96 -7.83 -8.63
C GLN A 552 26.15 -7.99 -7.32
N ARG A 553 26.52 -8.95 -6.46
CA ARG A 553 25.89 -9.23 -5.15
C ARG A 553 24.35 -9.33 -5.24
N PRO A 554 23.80 -10.17 -6.15
CA PRO A 554 22.37 -10.35 -6.26
C PRO A 554 21.78 -11.02 -5.02
N TYR A 555 20.49 -10.80 -4.77
CA TYR A 555 19.78 -11.54 -3.75
C TYR A 555 19.38 -12.92 -4.27
N LEU A 556 20.02 -13.96 -3.76
CA LEU A 556 19.79 -15.34 -4.21
C LEU A 556 18.58 -15.95 -3.49
N VAL A 557 17.60 -16.38 -4.29
CA VAL A 557 16.46 -17.17 -3.82
C VAL A 557 16.61 -18.60 -4.30
N ALA A 558 16.71 -19.53 -3.35
CA ALA A 558 16.77 -20.94 -3.69
C ALA A 558 15.45 -21.38 -4.38
N PRO A 559 15.50 -22.43 -5.23
CA PRO A 559 14.32 -22.90 -5.95
C PRO A 559 13.08 -23.03 -5.05
N GLY A 560 11.91 -22.68 -5.58
CA GLY A 560 10.61 -22.75 -4.89
C GLY A 560 10.44 -21.81 -3.70
N GLY A 561 11.29 -20.79 -3.56
CA GLY A 561 11.24 -19.80 -2.50
C GLY A 561 11.74 -20.37 -1.17
N SER A 562 12.66 -21.34 -1.22
CA SER A 562 13.19 -22.00 -0.04
C SER A 562 14.16 -21.09 0.70
N SER A 563 13.64 -20.32 1.67
CA SER A 563 14.43 -19.47 2.55
C SER A 563 13.78 -19.42 3.94
N VAL A 564 14.45 -18.84 4.93
CA VAL A 564 13.81 -18.57 6.23
C VAL A 564 12.58 -17.68 6.03
N ALA A 565 12.71 -16.61 5.24
CA ALA A 565 11.61 -15.71 4.89
C ALA A 565 10.45 -16.46 4.20
N GLY A 566 10.76 -17.31 3.22
CA GLY A 566 9.73 -18.08 2.51
C GLY A 566 9.01 -19.12 3.36
N VAL A 567 9.58 -19.56 4.49
CA VAL A 567 8.85 -20.41 5.45
C VAL A 567 7.83 -19.60 6.23
N LEU A 568 8.14 -18.33 6.56
CA LEU A 568 7.24 -17.46 7.32
C LEU A 568 5.90 -17.21 6.62
N GLY A 569 5.89 -17.16 5.28
CA GLY A 569 4.64 -17.04 4.51
C GLY A 569 3.61 -18.12 4.83
N TYR A 570 4.04 -19.33 5.21
CA TYR A 570 3.14 -20.41 5.62
C TYR A 570 3.00 -20.56 7.14
N VAL A 571 3.94 -20.02 7.93
CA VAL A 571 3.68 -19.82 9.37
C VAL A 571 2.50 -18.87 9.54
N ASP A 572 2.55 -17.76 8.81
CA ASP A 572 1.52 -16.75 8.74
C ASP A 572 0.18 -17.32 8.24
N ALA A 573 0.19 -18.13 7.17
CA ALA A 573 -1.01 -18.80 6.67
C ALA A 573 -1.64 -19.79 7.67
N GLY A 574 -0.83 -20.46 8.49
CA GLY A 574 -1.36 -21.31 9.57
C GLY A 574 -2.07 -20.51 10.65
N ILE A 575 -1.53 -19.33 11.00
CA ILE A 575 -2.20 -18.41 11.93
C ILE A 575 -3.50 -17.86 11.34
N GLU A 576 -3.48 -17.52 10.05
CA GLU A 576 -4.65 -17.11 9.27
C GLU A 576 -5.78 -18.16 9.34
N LEU A 577 -5.49 -19.43 9.05
CA LEU A 577 -6.50 -20.51 9.12
C LEU A 577 -7.11 -20.62 10.53
N CYS A 578 -6.30 -20.57 11.59
CA CYS A 578 -6.81 -20.62 12.95
C CYS A 578 -7.73 -19.43 13.28
N ALA A 579 -7.43 -18.24 12.74
CA ALA A 579 -8.29 -17.08 12.89
C ALA A 579 -9.65 -17.27 12.18
N GLN A 580 -9.65 -17.83 10.98
CA GLN A 580 -10.87 -18.12 10.22
C GLN A 580 -11.77 -19.14 10.93
N ILE A 581 -11.18 -20.21 11.49
CA ILE A 581 -11.91 -21.19 12.29
C ILE A 581 -12.53 -20.53 13.53
N ARG A 582 -11.79 -19.68 14.25
CA ARG A 582 -12.31 -18.94 15.41
C ARG A 582 -13.45 -18.00 15.05
N ARG A 583 -13.47 -17.48 13.82
CA ARG A 583 -14.55 -16.62 13.31
C ARG A 583 -15.75 -17.40 12.74
N GLY A 584 -15.68 -18.74 12.73
CA GLY A 584 -16.75 -19.59 12.20
C GLY A 584 -16.83 -19.61 10.68
N GLU A 585 -15.78 -19.18 9.97
CA GLU A 585 -15.75 -19.19 8.50
C GLU A 585 -15.60 -20.60 7.93
N CYS A 586 -15.00 -21.52 8.68
CA CYS A 586 -14.85 -22.93 8.33
C CYS A 586 -14.74 -23.81 9.58
N PRO A 587 -15.10 -25.10 9.49
CA PRO A 587 -14.97 -26.03 10.60
C PRO A 587 -13.51 -26.35 10.93
N HIS A 588 -13.30 -26.83 12.14
CA HIS A 588 -12.00 -27.35 12.56
C HIS A 588 -11.67 -28.63 11.77
N PRO A 589 -10.56 -28.71 11.03
CA PRO A 589 -10.23 -29.90 10.25
C PRO A 589 -9.68 -31.03 11.13
N ASP A 590 -10.06 -32.26 10.81
CA ASP A 590 -9.43 -33.48 11.35
C ASP A 590 -8.18 -33.84 10.55
N ILE A 591 -8.24 -33.64 9.22
CA ILE A 591 -7.19 -34.01 8.27
C ILE A 591 -6.91 -32.84 7.33
N LEU A 592 -5.64 -32.60 7.03
CA LEU A 592 -5.19 -31.56 6.10
C LEU A 592 -4.27 -32.14 5.03
N TYR A 593 -4.67 -32.05 3.75
CA TYR A 593 -3.85 -32.45 2.60
C TYR A 593 -3.13 -31.27 1.98
N ILE A 594 -1.82 -31.41 1.72
CA ILE A 594 -1.03 -30.36 1.08
C ILE A 594 0.15 -30.94 0.29
N ALA A 595 0.45 -30.34 -0.87
CA ALA A 595 1.60 -30.70 -1.69
C ALA A 595 2.93 -30.33 -1.00
N ALA A 596 3.90 -31.24 -1.06
CA ALA A 596 5.22 -31.09 -0.45
C ALA A 596 6.35 -31.39 -1.44
N ALA A 597 7.15 -30.36 -1.75
CA ALA A 597 8.41 -30.50 -2.50
C ALA A 597 9.62 -30.18 -1.63
N SER A 598 9.90 -28.89 -1.38
CA SER A 598 10.98 -28.46 -0.47
C SER A 598 10.58 -28.45 1.00
N ARG A 599 9.36 -28.88 1.32
CA ARG A 599 8.72 -28.93 2.64
C ARG A 599 8.61 -27.62 3.43
N GLY A 600 9.16 -26.51 2.96
CA GLY A 600 9.04 -25.21 3.65
C GLY A 600 7.60 -24.74 3.83
N THR A 601 6.73 -25.03 2.86
CA THR A 601 5.29 -24.76 2.91
C THR A 601 4.63 -25.53 4.05
N VAL A 602 4.71 -26.88 4.05
CA VAL A 602 4.03 -27.71 5.05
C VAL A 602 4.62 -27.56 6.46
N LEU A 603 5.94 -27.39 6.57
CA LEU A 603 6.59 -27.16 7.88
C LEU A 603 6.29 -25.77 8.43
N GLY A 604 6.21 -24.74 7.57
CA GLY A 604 5.74 -23.41 7.97
C GLY A 604 4.31 -23.47 8.48
N LEU A 605 3.42 -24.13 7.74
CA LEU A 605 2.02 -24.33 8.13
C LEU A 605 1.90 -24.97 9.51
N ALA A 606 2.59 -26.10 9.73
CA ALA A 606 2.59 -26.79 11.02
C ALA A 606 3.10 -25.92 12.18
N MET A 607 4.08 -25.04 11.93
CA MET A 607 4.52 -24.06 12.94
C MET A 607 3.42 -23.03 13.23
N GLY A 608 2.74 -22.52 12.21
CA GLY A 608 1.65 -21.55 12.35
C GLY A 608 0.46 -22.09 13.17
N LEU A 609 0.04 -23.33 12.91
CA LEU A 609 -1.04 -23.98 13.65
C LEU A 609 -0.69 -24.12 15.15
N ARG A 610 0.56 -24.48 15.46
CA ARG A 610 1.05 -24.59 16.85
C ARG A 610 1.19 -23.24 17.55
N LEU A 611 1.68 -22.22 16.85
CA LEU A 611 1.76 -20.86 17.40
C LEU A 611 0.38 -20.30 17.75
N SER A 612 -0.65 -20.71 17.01
CA SER A 612 -2.04 -20.38 17.29
C SER A 612 -2.71 -21.26 18.35
N GLN A 613 -1.97 -22.21 18.93
CA GLN A 613 -2.48 -23.16 19.93
C GLN A 613 -3.70 -23.94 19.45
N MET A 614 -3.74 -24.29 18.15
CA MET A 614 -4.80 -25.15 17.61
C MET A 614 -4.81 -26.50 18.33
N ASN A 615 -5.98 -26.88 18.85
CA ASN A 615 -6.17 -28.11 19.60
C ASN A 615 -7.59 -28.67 19.35
N PRO A 616 -7.72 -29.94 18.92
CA PRO A 616 -6.64 -30.85 18.52
C PRO A 616 -5.87 -30.34 17.29
N LEU A 617 -4.63 -30.79 17.07
CA LEU A 617 -3.95 -30.52 15.80
C LEU A 617 -4.48 -31.47 14.71
N PRO A 618 -4.74 -31.00 13.47
CA PRO A 618 -5.13 -31.88 12.38
C PRO A 618 -4.00 -32.85 12.03
N ARG A 619 -4.37 -34.02 11.52
CA ARG A 619 -3.44 -34.93 10.84
C ARG A 619 -3.02 -34.28 9.51
N ILE A 620 -1.77 -33.81 9.42
CA ILE A 620 -1.24 -33.18 8.21
C ILE A 620 -0.64 -34.24 7.30
N VAL A 621 -1.27 -34.48 6.15
CA VAL A 621 -0.81 -35.37 5.08
C VAL A 621 -0.05 -34.55 4.04
N ALA A 622 1.28 -34.62 4.10
CA ALA A 622 2.18 -33.97 3.16
C ALA A 622 2.49 -34.90 1.99
N VAL A 623 1.91 -34.60 0.83
CA VAL A 623 2.07 -35.42 -0.38
C VAL A 623 3.37 -35.06 -1.09
N GLU A 624 4.33 -35.98 -1.09
CA GLU A 624 5.66 -35.78 -1.64
C GLU A 624 5.63 -35.79 -3.17
N THR A 625 5.86 -34.62 -3.79
CA THR A 625 5.62 -34.43 -5.24
C THR A 625 6.88 -34.55 -6.12
N VAL A 626 8.05 -34.69 -5.50
CA VAL A 626 9.35 -34.74 -6.19
C VAL A 626 10.19 -35.93 -5.72
N THR A 627 11.08 -36.41 -6.59
CA THR A 627 11.89 -37.61 -6.35
C THR A 627 12.83 -37.49 -5.17
N PRO A 628 13.22 -38.60 -4.51
CA PRO A 628 14.13 -38.57 -3.36
C PRO A 628 15.46 -37.86 -3.64
N GLY A 629 16.00 -37.97 -4.85
CA GLY A 629 17.22 -37.25 -5.27
C GLY A 629 17.04 -35.73 -5.25
N TRP A 630 15.96 -35.25 -5.87
CA TRP A 630 15.58 -33.83 -5.83
C TRP A 630 15.31 -33.33 -4.41
N GLN A 631 14.69 -34.15 -3.57
CA GLN A 631 14.47 -33.80 -2.16
C GLN A 631 15.78 -33.66 -1.39
N ARG A 632 16.73 -34.59 -1.57
CA ARG A 632 18.05 -34.53 -0.92
C ARG A 632 18.82 -33.29 -1.34
N ALA A 633 18.84 -32.97 -2.64
CA ALA A 633 19.48 -31.75 -3.15
C ALA A 633 18.94 -30.48 -2.48
N ARG A 634 17.62 -30.42 -2.23
CA ARG A 634 16.98 -29.26 -1.59
C ARG A 634 17.09 -29.27 -0.06
N ALA A 635 17.29 -30.43 0.56
CA ALA A 635 17.52 -30.55 2.00
C ALA A 635 18.88 -30.02 2.47
N LEU A 636 19.81 -29.74 1.53
CA LEU A 636 21.11 -29.09 1.82
C LEU A 636 20.95 -27.69 2.43
N LEU A 637 19.81 -27.03 2.20
CA LEU A 637 19.45 -25.78 2.86
C LEU A 637 18.42 -26.08 3.96
N PRO A 638 18.80 -26.13 5.25
CA PRO A 638 17.90 -26.49 6.36
C PRO A 638 16.95 -25.33 6.74
N THR A 639 16.33 -24.68 5.75
CA THR A 639 15.58 -23.43 5.93
C THR A 639 14.42 -23.55 6.93
N PRO A 640 13.65 -24.65 7.01
CA PRO A 640 12.60 -24.78 8.02
C PRO A 640 13.19 -24.87 9.44
N SER A 641 14.29 -25.61 9.62
CA SER A 641 14.98 -25.70 10.90
C SER A 641 15.55 -24.35 11.34
N LEU A 642 16.07 -23.57 10.39
CA LEU A 642 16.57 -22.22 10.65
C LEU A 642 15.43 -21.26 11.01
N ALA A 643 14.29 -21.34 10.33
CA ALA A 643 13.10 -20.53 10.64
C ALA A 643 12.57 -20.87 12.04
N LEU A 644 12.40 -22.16 12.35
CA LEU A 644 12.02 -22.63 13.69
C LEU A 644 12.96 -22.09 14.78
N ARG A 645 14.27 -22.25 14.58
CA ARG A 645 15.28 -21.78 15.54
C ARG A 645 15.21 -20.27 15.72
N ARG A 646 15.02 -19.51 14.64
CA ARG A 646 14.95 -18.04 14.68
C ARG A 646 13.68 -17.56 15.38
N LEU A 647 12.52 -18.16 15.10
CA LEU A 647 11.26 -17.86 15.81
C LEU A 647 11.39 -18.13 17.31
N ARG A 648 11.88 -19.31 17.71
CA ARG A 648 12.13 -19.66 19.12
C ARG A 648 13.18 -18.77 19.80
N LYS A 649 14.14 -18.24 19.05
CA LYS A 649 15.17 -17.34 19.59
C LYS A 649 14.57 -15.95 19.88
N LEU A 650 13.77 -15.43 18.94
CA LEU A 650 13.31 -14.05 18.93
C LEU A 650 12.03 -13.81 19.73
N SER A 651 11.16 -14.82 19.88
CA SER A 651 9.93 -14.71 20.68
C SER A 651 9.91 -15.76 21.80
N PRO A 652 9.82 -15.33 23.09
CA PRO A 652 9.63 -16.24 24.22
C PRO A 652 8.37 -17.09 24.10
N ALA A 653 7.27 -16.50 23.60
CA ALA A 653 6.01 -17.22 23.37
C ALA A 653 6.20 -18.31 22.29
N ALA A 654 6.84 -17.98 21.17
CA ALA A 654 7.16 -18.98 20.14
C ALA A 654 8.09 -20.10 20.66
N ARG A 655 9.00 -19.79 21.59
CA ARG A 655 9.87 -20.79 22.24
C ARG A 655 9.09 -21.82 23.06
N HIS A 656 8.01 -21.39 23.70
CA HIS A 656 7.16 -22.26 24.49
C HIS A 656 6.24 -23.12 23.61
N LEU A 657 5.65 -22.51 22.57
CA LEU A 657 4.64 -23.15 21.73
C LEU A 657 5.20 -24.07 20.64
N LEU A 658 6.36 -23.73 20.07
CA LEU A 658 6.99 -24.54 19.02
C LEU A 658 7.87 -25.63 19.62
N PRO A 659 8.00 -26.80 18.99
CA PRO A 659 8.93 -27.83 19.44
C PRO A 659 10.40 -27.44 19.21
N GLY A 660 11.33 -28.15 19.86
CA GLY A 660 12.78 -27.93 19.66
C GLY A 660 13.29 -28.33 18.27
N THR A 661 12.58 -29.21 17.56
CA THR A 661 12.98 -29.70 16.23
C THR A 661 11.80 -29.79 15.28
N ILE A 662 12.07 -29.66 13.97
CA ILE A 662 11.04 -29.80 12.93
C ILE A 662 10.43 -31.20 12.85
N ARG A 663 11.11 -32.24 13.35
CA ARG A 663 10.59 -33.62 13.38
C ARG A 663 9.40 -33.75 14.33
N ALA A 664 9.41 -32.98 15.42
CA ALA A 664 8.35 -32.98 16.42
C ALA A 664 7.13 -32.15 16.02
N LEU A 665 7.08 -31.64 14.77
CA LEU A 665 5.88 -30.96 14.25
C LEU A 665 4.76 -31.95 13.88
N GLY A 666 5.06 -33.24 13.70
CA GLY A 666 4.04 -34.28 13.51
C GLY A 666 3.39 -34.26 12.13
N ILE A 667 4.21 -34.29 11.07
CA ILE A 667 3.73 -34.32 9.67
C ILE A 667 3.82 -35.75 9.14
N GLU A 668 2.73 -36.25 8.60
CA GLU A 668 2.69 -37.50 7.85
C GLU A 668 3.17 -37.26 6.42
N ARG A 669 4.01 -38.16 5.91
CA ARG A 669 4.53 -38.07 4.55
C ARG A 669 3.89 -39.14 3.70
N ASP A 670 3.09 -38.70 2.76
CA ASP A 670 2.59 -39.56 1.70
C ASP A 670 3.59 -39.57 0.54
N ARG A 671 4.00 -40.78 0.15
CA ARG A 671 5.05 -41.01 -0.86
C ARG A 671 4.54 -41.67 -2.13
N ARG A 672 3.23 -41.85 -2.29
CA ARG A 672 2.62 -42.59 -3.41
C ARG A 672 3.06 -42.06 -4.78
N PHE A 673 3.21 -40.74 -4.92
CA PHE A 673 3.65 -40.09 -6.16
C PHE A 673 5.13 -39.64 -6.16
N GLN A 674 5.90 -40.03 -5.15
CA GLN A 674 7.29 -39.58 -4.95
C GLN A 674 8.24 -40.15 -6.02
N SER A 675 7.93 -41.32 -6.59
CA SER A 675 8.74 -41.96 -7.63
C SER A 675 8.58 -41.30 -9.01
N LEU A 676 7.47 -40.60 -9.26
CA LEU A 676 7.19 -39.96 -10.54
C LEU A 676 8.09 -38.74 -10.76
N PRO A 677 8.93 -38.72 -11.81
CA PRO A 677 9.71 -37.56 -12.19
C PRO A 677 8.84 -36.32 -12.45
N LEU A 678 9.45 -35.13 -12.43
CA LEU A 678 8.77 -33.90 -12.85
C LEU A 678 8.36 -34.03 -14.33
N GLY A 679 7.10 -33.73 -14.63
CA GLY A 679 6.54 -33.79 -15.99
C GLY A 679 5.87 -35.12 -16.35
N VAL A 680 6.00 -36.16 -15.51
CA VAL A 680 5.31 -37.43 -15.73
C VAL A 680 3.92 -37.38 -15.09
N VAL A 681 2.89 -37.57 -15.92
CA VAL A 681 1.47 -37.59 -15.54
C VAL A 681 0.99 -39.05 -15.56
N SER A 682 0.62 -39.58 -14.40
CA SER A 682 0.00 -40.92 -14.30
C SER A 682 -1.52 -40.83 -14.52
N GLN A 683 -2.18 -41.97 -14.65
CA GLN A 683 -3.63 -42.02 -14.83
C GLN A 683 -4.38 -41.29 -13.70
N GLU A 684 -3.96 -41.50 -12.46
CA GLU A 684 -4.56 -40.87 -11.27
C GLU A 684 -4.39 -39.34 -11.30
N ILE A 685 -3.26 -38.84 -11.82
CA ILE A 685 -3.01 -37.40 -11.98
C ILE A 685 -3.91 -36.83 -13.08
N THR A 686 -4.06 -37.54 -14.21
CA THR A 686 -4.96 -37.15 -15.31
C THR A 686 -6.42 -37.09 -14.84
N GLU A 687 -6.85 -38.08 -14.06
CA GLU A 687 -8.20 -38.13 -13.48
C GLU A 687 -8.41 -36.97 -12.49
N ALA A 688 -7.41 -36.66 -11.67
CA ALA A 688 -7.44 -35.52 -10.76
C ALA A 688 -7.56 -34.19 -11.50
N LEU A 689 -6.75 -33.97 -12.54
CA LEU A 689 -6.80 -32.77 -13.39
C LEU A 689 -8.16 -32.60 -14.06
N THR A 690 -8.76 -33.70 -14.53
CA THR A 690 -10.04 -33.70 -15.24
C THR A 690 -11.22 -33.45 -14.30
N ALA A 691 -11.20 -34.02 -13.09
CA ALA A 691 -12.34 -33.98 -12.18
C ALA A 691 -12.39 -32.69 -11.32
N ALA A 692 -11.25 -32.11 -10.98
CA ALA A 692 -11.16 -30.99 -10.04
C ALA A 692 -12.02 -29.74 -10.39
N PRO A 693 -12.16 -29.33 -11.67
CA PRO A 693 -13.07 -28.23 -12.01
C PRO A 693 -14.52 -28.51 -11.64
N ALA A 694 -15.00 -29.73 -11.90
CA ALA A 694 -16.39 -30.12 -11.62
C ALA A 694 -16.64 -30.44 -10.13
N GLU A 695 -15.67 -31.06 -9.46
CA GLU A 695 -15.80 -31.50 -8.07
C GLU A 695 -15.54 -30.39 -7.05
N ALA A 696 -14.64 -29.46 -7.38
CA ALA A 696 -14.03 -28.54 -6.44
C ALA A 696 -13.96 -27.09 -6.95
N GLY A 697 -14.27 -26.82 -8.22
CA GLY A 697 -14.19 -25.48 -8.80
C GLY A 697 -12.78 -24.89 -8.77
N ILE A 698 -11.76 -25.76 -8.93
CA ILE A 698 -10.34 -25.39 -8.92
C ILE A 698 -9.61 -25.95 -10.14
N THR A 699 -8.55 -25.26 -10.55
CA THR A 699 -7.60 -25.71 -11.58
C THR A 699 -6.33 -26.20 -10.91
N LEU A 700 -5.82 -27.36 -11.32
CA LEU A 700 -4.63 -27.98 -10.74
C LEU A 700 -3.47 -27.93 -11.75
N ASP A 701 -2.24 -27.87 -11.24
CA ASP A 701 -1.04 -28.18 -12.02
C ASP A 701 -0.67 -29.65 -11.90
N ALA A 702 -0.21 -30.24 -13.01
CA ALA A 702 0.18 -31.63 -13.10
C ALA A 702 1.38 -32.00 -12.20
N HIS A 703 2.20 -31.03 -11.79
CA HIS A 703 3.48 -31.28 -11.11
C HIS A 703 3.34 -31.38 -9.58
N PHE A 704 2.43 -30.62 -8.98
CA PHE A 704 2.33 -30.44 -7.53
C PHE A 704 0.90 -30.65 -7.02
N SER A 705 -0.03 -29.76 -7.36
CA SER A 705 -1.36 -29.75 -6.76
C SER A 705 -2.22 -30.93 -7.21
N ALA A 706 -2.06 -31.41 -8.46
CA ALA A 706 -2.75 -32.62 -8.93
C ALA A 706 -2.35 -33.88 -8.16
N LYS A 707 -1.07 -34.05 -7.82
CA LYS A 707 -0.61 -35.19 -7.00
C LYS A 707 -1.24 -35.17 -5.60
N ALA A 708 -1.32 -33.99 -4.98
CA ALA A 708 -1.93 -33.85 -3.67
C ALA A 708 -3.45 -34.09 -3.71
N TYR A 709 -4.12 -33.63 -4.76
CA TYR A 709 -5.55 -33.85 -4.97
C TYR A 709 -5.87 -35.31 -5.29
N ALA A 710 -5.04 -35.98 -6.09
CA ALA A 710 -5.17 -37.41 -6.38
C ALA A 710 -5.04 -38.26 -5.10
N ALA A 711 -4.11 -37.92 -4.20
CA ALA A 711 -3.99 -38.59 -2.90
C ALA A 711 -5.25 -38.40 -2.04
N LEU A 712 -5.77 -37.16 -1.97
CA LEU A 712 -7.02 -36.87 -1.28
C LEU A 712 -8.18 -37.71 -1.85
N ARG A 713 -8.32 -37.74 -3.17
CA ARG A 713 -9.38 -38.50 -3.84
C ARG A 713 -9.31 -39.99 -3.54
N ALA A 714 -8.12 -40.58 -3.67
CA ALA A 714 -7.91 -42.00 -3.35
C ALA A 714 -8.30 -42.32 -1.89
N ASP A 715 -7.98 -41.43 -0.95
CA ASP A 715 -8.30 -41.63 0.47
C ASP A 715 -9.79 -41.32 0.80
N LEU A 716 -10.47 -40.52 -0.02
CA LEU A 716 -11.93 -40.35 0.07
C LEU A 716 -12.64 -41.62 -0.42
N GLU A 717 -12.17 -42.19 -1.53
CA GLU A 717 -12.71 -43.40 -2.15
C GLU A 717 -12.51 -44.65 -1.28
N SER A 718 -11.45 -44.71 -0.46
CA SER A 718 -11.22 -45.81 0.49
C SER A 718 -12.22 -45.85 1.65
N GLY A 719 -12.95 -44.76 1.91
CA GLY A 719 -13.92 -44.64 3.00
C GLY A 719 -13.33 -44.38 4.38
N GLU A 720 -11.99 -44.33 4.53
CA GLU A 720 -11.30 -44.09 5.81
C GLU A 720 -11.56 -42.70 6.41
N MET A 721 -12.09 -41.77 5.61
CA MET A 721 -12.36 -40.39 5.98
C MET A 721 -13.84 -40.10 6.29
N LYS A 722 -14.69 -41.13 6.27
CA LYS A 722 -16.13 -40.97 6.53
C LYS A 722 -16.39 -40.33 7.90
N GLY A 723 -17.22 -39.29 7.92
CA GLY A 723 -17.59 -38.53 9.11
C GLY A 723 -16.52 -37.57 9.63
N LYS A 724 -15.39 -37.41 8.93
CA LYS A 724 -14.32 -36.45 9.28
C LYS A 724 -14.44 -35.16 8.49
N THR A 725 -13.93 -34.06 9.04
CA THR A 725 -13.72 -32.81 8.32
C THR A 725 -12.33 -32.82 7.68
N VAL A 726 -12.27 -32.66 6.36
CA VAL A 726 -11.03 -32.73 5.57
C VAL A 726 -10.78 -31.40 4.87
N LEU A 727 -9.60 -30.82 5.07
CA LEU A 727 -9.18 -29.60 4.41
C LEU A 727 -8.12 -29.90 3.34
N PHE A 728 -8.43 -29.59 2.08
CA PHE A 728 -7.45 -29.57 1.00
C PHE A 728 -6.84 -28.19 0.86
N TRP A 729 -5.52 -28.09 1.01
CA TRP A 729 -4.81 -26.83 0.80
C TRP A 729 -4.42 -26.66 -0.66
N HIS A 730 -5.18 -25.85 -1.39
CA HIS A 730 -4.97 -25.65 -2.81
C HIS A 730 -3.84 -24.64 -3.07
N THR A 731 -2.62 -25.15 -3.23
CA THR A 731 -1.40 -24.33 -3.33
C THR A 731 -1.07 -23.80 -4.72
N HIS A 732 -1.86 -24.16 -5.74
CA HIS A 732 -1.63 -23.77 -7.11
C HIS A 732 -1.87 -22.26 -7.29
N GLY A 733 -1.20 -21.67 -8.26
CA GLY A 733 -1.34 -20.27 -8.62
C GLY A 733 -0.92 -20.09 -10.07
N GLY A 734 -1.44 -19.03 -10.69
CA GLY A 734 -1.15 -18.68 -12.08
C GLY A 734 -1.34 -17.19 -12.31
N ILE A 735 -0.91 -16.74 -13.49
CA ILE A 735 -1.23 -15.40 -14.00
C ILE A 735 -2.70 -15.44 -14.46
N PRO A 736 -3.57 -14.49 -14.06
CA PRO A 736 -4.95 -14.45 -14.52
C PRO A 736 -5.06 -14.39 -16.05
N ASP A 737 -6.06 -15.03 -16.63
CA ASP A 737 -6.21 -15.19 -18.09
C ASP A 737 -6.17 -13.84 -18.84
N GLU A 738 -6.91 -12.83 -18.38
CA GLU A 738 -6.90 -11.49 -18.98
C GLU A 738 -5.51 -10.85 -19.01
N THR A 739 -4.68 -11.14 -18.00
CA THR A 739 -3.30 -10.66 -17.92
C THR A 739 -2.38 -11.50 -18.81
N ARG A 740 -2.63 -12.82 -18.88
CA ARG A 740 -1.92 -13.76 -19.74
C ARG A 740 -1.98 -13.30 -21.20
N ASP A 741 -3.17 -13.01 -21.71
CA ASP A 741 -3.38 -12.60 -23.11
C ASP A 741 -2.67 -11.28 -23.44
N ARG A 742 -2.74 -10.30 -22.53
CA ARG A 742 -2.03 -9.02 -22.68
C ARG A 742 -0.52 -9.20 -22.69
N LEU A 743 0.02 -10.01 -21.78
CA LEU A 743 1.46 -10.28 -21.71
C LEU A 743 1.95 -11.00 -22.95
N LEU A 744 1.22 -12.01 -23.44
CA LEU A 744 1.58 -12.75 -24.65
C LEU A 744 1.57 -11.85 -25.89
N THR A 745 0.60 -10.94 -26.00
CA THR A 745 0.52 -9.96 -27.10
C THR A 745 1.72 -9.00 -27.08
N ALA A 746 2.14 -8.57 -25.89
CA ALA A 746 3.27 -7.68 -25.70
C ALA A 746 4.63 -8.40 -25.66
N ALA A 747 4.65 -9.74 -25.65
CA ALA A 747 5.85 -10.50 -25.36
C ALA A 747 6.87 -10.45 -26.50
N PRO A 748 8.12 -10.06 -26.23
CA PRO A 748 9.18 -10.12 -27.24
C PRO A 748 9.47 -11.58 -27.63
N PRO A 749 10.12 -11.81 -28.79
CA PRO A 749 10.68 -13.12 -29.09
C PRO A 749 11.68 -13.53 -28.00
N LEU A 750 11.74 -14.84 -27.71
CA LEU A 750 12.67 -15.37 -26.71
C LEU A 750 14.13 -15.07 -27.12
N PRO A 751 15.02 -14.77 -26.15
CA PRO A 751 16.44 -14.61 -26.43
C PRO A 751 17.00 -15.81 -27.19
N GLU A 752 17.80 -15.58 -28.23
CA GLU A 752 18.29 -16.63 -29.15
C GLU A 752 19.00 -17.79 -28.42
N ALA A 753 19.72 -17.52 -27.34
CA ALA A 753 20.37 -18.55 -26.52
C ALA A 753 19.36 -19.43 -25.76
N VAL A 754 18.27 -18.83 -25.26
CA VAL A 754 17.17 -19.55 -24.60
C VAL A 754 16.38 -20.34 -25.65
N ALA A 755 16.09 -19.74 -26.81
CA ALA A 755 15.41 -20.40 -27.93
C ALA A 755 16.21 -21.56 -28.56
N ARG A 756 17.55 -21.48 -28.60
CA ARG A 756 18.42 -22.58 -29.06
C ARG A 756 18.51 -23.71 -28.05
N ALA A 757 18.71 -23.39 -26.76
CA ALA A 757 18.75 -24.40 -25.71
C ALA A 757 17.40 -25.13 -25.57
N ALA A 758 16.31 -24.38 -25.78
CA ALA A 758 14.96 -24.86 -25.93
C ALA A 758 14.80 -25.91 -27.05
N ALA A 759 15.28 -25.59 -28.25
CA ALA A 759 15.20 -26.48 -29.42
C ALA A 759 16.08 -27.74 -29.27
N LEU A 760 17.28 -27.61 -28.72
CA LEU A 760 18.21 -28.72 -28.47
C LEU A 760 17.63 -29.77 -27.51
N ALA A 761 16.83 -29.35 -26.51
CA ALA A 761 16.18 -30.26 -25.57
C ALA A 761 15.07 -31.12 -26.20
N LEU A 762 14.58 -30.76 -27.40
CA LEU A 762 13.55 -31.48 -28.16
C LEU A 762 14.13 -32.47 -29.19
N GLY A 763 15.45 -32.55 -29.34
CA GLY A 763 16.08 -33.36 -30.38
C GLY A 763 15.89 -32.82 -31.80
N GLU A 764 15.39 -31.58 -31.93
CA GLU A 764 15.32 -30.88 -33.21
C GLU A 764 16.73 -30.48 -33.64
N LYS A 765 17.13 -30.86 -34.87
CA LYS A 765 18.38 -30.37 -35.46
C LYS A 765 18.24 -28.85 -35.61
N SER A 766 19.20 -28.10 -35.06
CA SER A 766 19.32 -26.66 -35.25
C SER A 766 19.14 -26.32 -36.75
N PRO A 767 18.41 -25.24 -37.09
CA PRO A 767 18.48 -24.71 -38.44
C PRO A 767 19.92 -24.33 -38.80
#